data_AF-A0A317UXY8-F1
#
_entry.id   AF-A0A317UXY8-F1
#
_cell.length_a   1.000
_cell.length_b   1.000
_cell.length_c   1.000
_cell.angle_alpha   90.00
_cell.angle_beta   90.00
_cell.angle_gamma   90.00
#
_symmetry.space_group_name_H-M   'P 1'
#
loop_
_entity.id
_entity.type
_entity.pdbx_description
1 polymer ?
#
loop_
_entity_poly.entity_id
_entity_poly.type
_entity_poly.pdbx_seq_one_letter_code
_entity_poly.pdbx_strand_id
1 'polypeptide(L)'
;MGQLLGMQVITAAYALIYHKPPSPSLSSAQAADSQDRPPLPLDSGNYWKIRAMSLPSPLLTDSMQMPTTKLARPGMIVAPEAYFLQEDIRTFDAPFFKISPPEAATMDPQQRLLMEVVYESLERAGLPLQHLQGSSTGVYCGSMSNYYQFLTGADSNMLRPFSLIGTTPSILANRISYFFDWHGPSFVLDTACSSSLVALHLAAEALHNGDCSLAVVVGSNLILSPDPFIGESQMQMLSPTGRCRMWDAHADGYARGEGVASLVLKRLQDAVADGDPNECVIRSTGINPDRRTEALTLPNGEAQRDLIRSTYARAGLNPLRREDRCQFFEAHGTGTLAGDPQEAFGISSVFFDDSSPADDNLYVGSIKSVAGHAEGTAGVAGVLKASLAIQHGIIPPNLLFNELSPLVAPYTSHLRVPTQALSWPDLPSGSPRRVSVNSFGFGGANAHVILGSFEGAPSSSTNCEHVTSEILPFVFSAASEASLTAVLRNCVKYLEEHPAVNLLELAASLLKKRSTLSHRLFFTAGTIESLREALNSEVQRRSADMSATITRRLTPGSKKILGVFTGQGAQWPQMGLDVISQCSLAQGWMKELQQALDTLPVEYKPTFTLLDELSAPDATSRLNSAAVSLPVRTALQIIKVNILWSLGIELAAVVGHSSGEIGAAYAARRLTLRDAIRIAYLRGMAAQHAGSQGKSGAMLAVDAMCSETAHSGTVVVAAFNSPTSVTFSGDSDLITELEWIIESLGYSARRLRVDTAYHSSHMIPCADPYVQSMKQCQIQARQSVSGTKWFSSVFEGQVMDNFDIQYWSNNMLRPVLFSQALTAAMKELSGLDAIVEVGPHAALQGPTMQILSAIKPDEADIPYFEMANRKFGGIKSLALAVGSFWANLRAETLDVLSYIRLFSPSMKLNYLVDIPTYPWDHSQRYWAVPHLSSTRINRQHPIHPLLGFLPIFHLFSSLWTHLFPIRYGEPLYLLRDFQFPLFLSTVHQYQITETYLVPAMVHMLNQAPPTQDVKTRLSSLRYIGVAGAPIDRASMSAFQDLLHPDACAGQVWDQDKVIWEVLDLSLRGGEARLVSGAEVVKDDGWWFDMGDVAYIKNGEYFIVGRTKELIKVRGYQVCPAEIEAVLLQHPLIADVAVIGTCLSDGSSEAPRAYVVRARAPGARVSSDEVYDFARQRLAAYKALDGGVFFVERIPRTVSGKNQRGKLASMNERRDTLAGLLARFKTKDVGGVRGRVSVVV
;
A
#
# COMPACT_ATOMS: atom_id res chain seq x y z
N MET A 1 -37.78 10.27 19.99
CA MET A 1 -36.74 10.37 18.94
C MET A 1 -35.36 10.76 19.49
N GLY A 2 -35.19 11.87 20.21
CA GLY A 2 -33.86 12.30 20.70
C GLY A 2 -33.05 11.26 21.51
N GLN A 3 -33.69 10.43 22.35
CA GLN A 3 -32.99 9.38 23.11
C GLN A 3 -32.50 8.17 22.28
N LEU A 4 -33.11 7.90 21.12
CA LEU A 4 -32.70 6.79 20.24
C LEU A 4 -31.45 7.13 19.43
N LEU A 5 -31.37 8.37 18.93
CA LEU A 5 -30.17 8.91 18.28
C LEU A 5 -28.98 8.99 19.26
N GLY A 6 -29.24 9.35 20.52
CA GLY A 6 -28.22 9.32 21.58
C GLY A 6 -27.56 7.95 21.73
N MET A 7 -28.34 6.86 21.83
CA MET A 7 -27.79 5.50 22.00
C MET A 7 -26.98 4.99 20.79
N GLN A 8 -27.30 5.40 19.56
CA GLN A 8 -26.53 5.00 18.38
C GLN A 8 -25.19 5.75 18.30
N VAL A 9 -25.16 7.04 18.60
CA VAL A 9 -23.91 7.84 18.67
C VAL A 9 -23.03 7.39 19.85
N ILE A 10 -23.64 7.04 21.00
CA ILE A 10 -22.93 6.40 22.12
C ILE A 10 -22.26 5.11 21.64
N THR A 11 -22.96 4.22 20.93
CA THR A 11 -22.35 2.97 20.43
C THR A 11 -21.21 3.23 19.42
N ALA A 12 -21.30 4.24 18.56
CA ALA A 12 -20.21 4.55 17.60
C ALA A 12 -18.95 5.12 18.28
N ALA A 13 -19.12 6.01 19.27
CA ALA A 13 -18.00 6.51 20.08
C ALA A 13 -17.40 5.44 21.01
N TYR A 14 -18.17 4.40 21.37
CA TYR A 14 -17.74 3.32 22.27
C TYR A 14 -17.33 2.01 21.59
N ALA A 15 -17.71 1.77 20.33
CA ALA A 15 -17.21 0.64 19.53
C ALA A 15 -15.69 0.73 19.28
N LEU A 16 -15.13 1.94 19.41
CA LEU A 16 -13.69 2.19 19.47
C LEU A 16 -12.99 1.50 20.66
N ILE A 17 -13.74 1.12 21.70
CA ILE A 17 -13.22 0.82 23.05
C ILE A 17 -13.74 -0.52 23.60
N TYR A 18 -14.92 -0.99 23.17
CA TYR A 18 -15.54 -2.21 23.70
C TYR A 18 -15.89 -3.26 22.64
N HIS A 19 -15.30 -4.44 22.82
CA HIS A 19 -15.90 -5.71 22.47
C HIS A 19 -16.06 -6.54 23.76
N LYS A 20 -17.29 -7.00 24.01
CA LYS A 20 -17.70 -7.89 25.11
C LYS A 20 -17.83 -7.22 26.51
N PRO A 21 -18.99 -7.37 27.18
CA PRO A 21 -19.12 -6.96 28.58
C PRO A 21 -18.26 -7.85 29.50
N PRO A 22 -17.87 -7.38 30.69
CA PRO A 22 -17.19 -8.21 31.67
C PRO A 22 -18.06 -9.40 32.08
N SER A 23 -17.48 -10.60 32.14
CA SER A 23 -18.12 -11.76 32.75
C SER A 23 -18.30 -11.50 34.25
N PRO A 24 -19.50 -11.66 34.83
CA PRO A 24 -19.70 -11.50 36.26
C PRO A 24 -19.11 -12.69 37.02
N SER A 25 -17.85 -12.55 37.45
CA SER A 25 -17.21 -13.45 38.42
C SER A 25 -17.12 -12.79 39.79
N LEU A 26 -18.26 -12.34 40.31
CA LEU A 26 -18.50 -12.10 41.72
C LEU A 26 -19.69 -12.95 42.17
N SER A 27 -19.59 -13.47 43.39
CA SER A 27 -20.39 -14.55 43.96
C SER A 27 -21.92 -14.40 43.81
N SER A 28 -22.54 -15.53 43.50
CA SER A 28 -23.97 -15.83 43.58
C SER A 28 -24.75 -15.15 44.73
N ALA A 29 -25.78 -14.36 44.39
CA ALA A 29 -27.16 -14.51 44.90
C ALA A 29 -28.13 -13.49 44.27
N GLN A 30 -29.35 -13.95 43.96
CA GLN A 30 -30.59 -13.15 43.80
C GLN A 30 -30.64 -11.99 42.80
N ALA A 31 -31.14 -12.26 41.58
CA ALA A 31 -32.42 -11.71 41.10
C ALA A 31 -32.82 -12.40 39.79
N ALA A 32 -34.09 -12.76 39.64
CA ALA A 32 -34.63 -13.32 38.41
C ALA A 32 -35.53 -12.29 37.70
N ASP A 33 -35.83 -12.61 36.44
CA ASP A 33 -36.92 -12.07 35.62
C ASP A 33 -36.69 -10.78 34.81
N SER A 34 -36.21 -10.97 33.57
CA SER A 34 -36.74 -10.28 32.38
C SER A 34 -36.23 -10.96 31.10
N GLN A 35 -37.14 -11.48 30.28
CA GLN A 35 -36.86 -11.88 28.89
C GLN A 35 -36.87 -10.63 27.99
N ASP A 36 -35.88 -10.46 27.09
CA ASP A 36 -36.13 -10.51 25.63
C ASP A 36 -34.86 -10.37 24.75
N ARG A 37 -34.81 -11.19 23.69
CA ARG A 37 -34.05 -11.06 22.41
C ARG A 37 -32.49 -11.15 22.39
N PRO A 38 -31.91 -11.82 21.38
CA PRO A 38 -30.47 -11.84 21.13
C PRO A 38 -29.97 -10.56 20.42
N PRO A 39 -28.70 -10.16 20.60
CA PRO A 39 -28.14 -9.01 19.90
C PRO A 39 -27.91 -9.31 18.41
N LEU A 40 -28.29 -8.35 17.57
CA LEU A 40 -28.02 -8.36 16.13
C LEU A 40 -26.52 -8.08 15.85
N PRO A 41 -25.95 -8.62 14.75
CA PRO A 41 -24.59 -8.30 14.35
C PRO A 41 -24.53 -6.87 13.79
N LEU A 42 -23.92 -5.96 14.54
CA LEU A 42 -23.61 -4.60 14.11
C LEU A 42 -22.09 -4.47 13.91
N ASP A 43 -21.66 -4.83 12.71
CA ASP A 43 -20.38 -4.37 12.17
C ASP A 43 -20.73 -3.29 11.15
N SER A 44 -20.73 -2.02 11.56
CA SER A 44 -21.06 -0.87 10.71
C SER A 44 -20.17 0.33 10.99
N GLY A 45 -19.53 0.88 9.94
CA GLY A 45 -18.80 2.16 10.00
C GLY A 45 -17.60 2.28 10.95
N ASN A 46 -16.70 1.28 11.04
CA ASN A 46 -15.51 1.36 11.90
C ASN A 46 -14.42 2.30 11.32
N TYR A 47 -14.37 3.56 11.79
CA TYR A 47 -13.65 4.64 11.10
C TYR A 47 -12.60 5.47 11.87
N TRP A 48 -12.38 5.24 13.16
CA TRP A 48 -11.49 6.10 13.99
C TRP A 48 -10.57 5.35 14.95
N LYS A 49 -10.14 4.13 14.59
CA LYS A 49 -9.47 3.15 15.47
C LYS A 49 -8.29 3.70 16.32
N ILE A 50 -8.57 4.16 17.55
CA ILE A 50 -7.62 4.04 18.67
C ILE A 50 -7.77 2.61 19.19
N ARG A 51 -6.93 1.70 18.67
CA ARG A 51 -7.02 0.27 18.98
C ARG A 51 -6.47 0.01 20.39
N ALA A 52 -7.28 0.13 21.43
CA ALA A 52 -6.82 -0.06 22.81
C ALA A 52 -7.74 -1.03 23.56
N MET A 53 -7.20 -2.15 24.03
CA MET A 53 -7.95 -3.12 24.83
C MET A 53 -7.15 -3.69 25.99
N SER A 54 -7.82 -3.76 27.15
CA SER A 54 -7.30 -4.40 28.36
C SER A 54 -7.59 -5.90 28.36
N LEU A 55 -6.61 -6.70 27.94
CA LEU A 55 -6.54 -8.16 28.17
C LEU A 55 -5.08 -8.58 28.41
N PRO A 56 -4.81 -9.69 29.13
CA PRO A 56 -3.44 -10.16 29.36
C PRO A 56 -2.78 -10.55 28.04
N SER A 57 -1.67 -9.90 27.71
CA SER A 57 -0.84 -10.27 26.56
C SER A 57 0.03 -11.49 26.90
N PRO A 58 0.31 -12.40 25.96
CA PRO A 58 1.34 -13.42 26.14
C PRO A 58 2.76 -12.85 26.29
N LEU A 59 2.95 -11.53 26.10
CA LEU A 59 4.17 -10.80 26.49
C LEU A 59 4.26 -10.53 28.00
N LEU A 60 3.13 -10.54 28.71
CA LEU A 60 2.99 -10.28 30.15
C LEU A 60 2.41 -11.51 30.87
N THR A 61 3.01 -12.68 30.64
CA THR A 61 2.60 -13.91 31.34
C THR A 61 2.78 -13.77 32.86
N ASP A 62 2.01 -14.57 33.62
CA ASP A 62 2.12 -14.75 35.08
C ASP A 62 3.55 -15.00 35.56
N SER A 63 4.44 -15.37 34.64
CA SER A 63 5.87 -15.49 34.86
C SER A 63 6.57 -14.25 35.45
N MET A 64 6.20 -13.04 35.01
CA MET A 64 6.86 -11.77 35.38
C MET A 64 6.16 -11.05 36.55
N GLN A 65 5.10 -11.66 37.08
CA GLN A 65 4.24 -11.05 38.09
C GLN A 65 4.72 -11.37 39.51
N MET A 66 4.37 -10.47 40.44
CA MET A 66 4.56 -10.63 41.87
C MET A 66 3.22 -10.87 42.54
N PRO A 67 3.08 -11.87 43.43
CA PRO A 67 1.99 -11.87 44.40
C PRO A 67 2.13 -10.64 45.32
N THR A 68 1.21 -9.68 45.15
CA THR A 68 0.65 -8.82 46.21
C THR A 68 1.61 -7.99 47.08
N THR A 69 2.71 -7.44 46.54
CA THR A 69 3.59 -6.50 47.29
C THR A 69 3.82 -5.16 46.58
N LYS A 70 3.78 -4.05 47.34
CA LYS A 70 3.87 -2.64 46.86
C LYS A 70 5.25 -2.21 46.33
N LEU A 71 6.26 -3.07 46.37
CA LEU A 71 7.64 -2.75 45.99
C LEU A 71 8.08 -3.71 44.89
N ALA A 72 8.42 -3.15 43.72
CA ALA A 72 8.97 -3.93 42.62
C ALA A 72 10.30 -4.57 43.06
N ARG A 73 10.46 -5.87 42.80
CA ARG A 73 11.78 -6.51 42.81
C ARG A 73 12.54 -6.12 41.52
N PRO A 74 13.88 -6.09 41.52
CA PRO A 74 14.65 -5.93 40.31
C PRO A 74 14.25 -6.99 39.26
N GLY A 75 13.97 -6.56 38.03
CA GLY A 75 13.54 -7.46 36.95
C GLY A 75 12.06 -7.88 36.97
N MET A 76 11.25 -7.40 37.91
CA MET A 76 9.81 -7.71 38.01
C MET A 76 8.93 -6.51 37.67
N ILE A 77 7.69 -6.80 37.26
CA ILE A 77 6.66 -5.82 36.88
C ILE A 77 5.58 -5.78 37.96
N VAL A 78 5.06 -4.59 38.29
CA VAL A 78 3.94 -4.43 39.26
C VAL A 78 2.56 -4.33 38.62
N ALA A 79 2.49 -3.93 37.33
CA ALA A 79 1.26 -3.81 36.56
C ALA A 79 1.10 -4.99 35.58
N PRO A 80 0.18 -5.95 35.82
CA PRO A 80 -0.01 -7.13 34.97
C PRO A 80 -0.87 -6.84 33.72
N GLU A 81 -1.63 -5.74 33.71
CA GLU A 81 -2.56 -5.36 32.65
C GLU A 81 -2.09 -4.07 31.94
N ALA A 82 -2.39 -3.99 30.65
CA ALA A 82 -2.13 -2.83 29.80
C ALA A 82 -3.11 -2.80 28.61
N TYR A 83 -3.15 -1.69 27.88
CA TYR A 83 -4.09 -1.46 26.79
C TYR A 83 -3.41 -1.72 25.43
N PHE A 84 -3.49 -2.95 24.93
CA PHE A 84 -2.83 -3.38 23.69
C PHE A 84 -3.69 -3.14 22.43
N LEU A 85 -3.05 -3.05 21.26
CA LEU A 85 -3.74 -3.18 19.99
C LEU A 85 -4.24 -4.62 19.82
N GLN A 86 -5.49 -4.80 19.35
CA GLN A 86 -6.02 -6.14 19.02
C GLN A 86 -5.44 -6.72 17.72
N GLU A 87 -4.87 -5.87 16.85
CA GLU A 87 -4.34 -6.27 15.56
C GLU A 87 -2.96 -6.90 15.70
N ASP A 88 -2.68 -7.88 14.85
CA ASP A 88 -1.37 -8.51 14.78
C ASP A 88 -0.37 -7.53 14.16
N ILE A 89 0.37 -6.80 14.99
CA ILE A 89 1.42 -5.82 14.58
C ILE A 89 2.54 -6.40 13.67
N ARG A 90 2.52 -7.71 13.38
CA ARG A 90 3.37 -8.33 12.36
C ARG A 90 2.80 -8.19 10.95
N THR A 91 1.51 -7.94 10.75
CA THR A 91 0.93 -7.72 9.41
C THR A 91 1.22 -6.31 8.88
N PHE A 92 1.23 -6.15 7.56
CA PHE A 92 1.48 -4.89 6.85
C PHE A 92 1.31 -5.08 5.32
N ASP A 93 0.71 -4.15 4.59
CA ASP A 93 0.64 -4.20 3.12
C ASP A 93 1.95 -3.73 2.47
N ALA A 94 3.02 -4.51 2.62
CA ALA A 94 4.34 -4.16 2.07
C ALA A 94 4.34 -3.90 0.54
N PRO A 95 3.59 -4.64 -0.30
CA PRO A 95 3.48 -4.36 -1.73
C PRO A 95 2.88 -2.99 -2.06
N PHE A 96 1.84 -2.54 -1.36
CA PHE A 96 1.29 -1.19 -1.52
C PHE A 96 2.37 -0.12 -1.34
N PHE A 97 3.17 -0.26 -0.28
CA PHE A 97 4.25 0.67 0.05
C PHE A 97 5.54 0.46 -0.77
N LYS A 98 5.55 -0.51 -1.70
CA LYS A 98 6.70 -0.91 -2.54
C LYS A 98 7.90 -1.38 -1.72
N ILE A 99 7.66 -1.94 -0.53
CA ILE A 99 8.68 -2.41 0.41
C ILE A 99 8.91 -3.91 0.19
N SER A 100 10.18 -4.32 0.19
CA SER A 100 10.53 -5.74 0.01
C SER A 100 10.25 -6.57 1.27
N PRO A 101 9.88 -7.86 1.17
CA PRO A 101 9.64 -8.70 2.35
C PRO A 101 10.81 -8.75 3.36
N PRO A 102 12.09 -8.80 2.95
CA PRO A 102 13.22 -8.74 3.89
C PRO A 102 13.35 -7.40 4.62
N GLU A 103 12.99 -6.28 3.98
CA GLU A 103 12.97 -4.96 4.60
C GLU A 103 11.81 -4.85 5.59
N ALA A 104 10.58 -5.17 5.17
CA ALA A 104 9.40 -5.13 6.01
C ALA A 104 9.56 -5.96 7.30
N ALA A 105 10.21 -7.13 7.23
CA ALA A 105 10.51 -7.95 8.40
C ALA A 105 11.39 -7.24 9.45
N THR A 106 12.29 -6.36 9.01
CA THR A 106 13.18 -5.57 9.88
C THR A 106 12.61 -4.22 10.31
N MET A 107 11.50 -3.78 9.73
CA MET A 107 10.85 -2.53 10.10
C MET A 107 10.17 -2.65 11.46
N ASP A 108 10.44 -1.68 12.34
CA ASP A 108 9.67 -1.41 13.54
C ASP A 108 8.18 -1.37 13.17
N PRO A 109 7.32 -2.16 13.84
CA PRO A 109 5.88 -2.12 13.60
C PRO A 109 5.28 -0.71 13.68
N GLN A 110 5.88 0.20 14.46
CA GLN A 110 5.50 1.61 14.48
C GLN A 110 5.65 2.27 13.11
N GLN A 111 6.76 2.05 12.38
CA GLN A 111 6.92 2.58 11.02
C GLN A 111 5.83 2.04 10.09
N ARG A 112 5.52 0.74 10.19
CA ARG A 112 4.53 0.06 9.34
C ARG A 112 3.12 0.60 9.57
N LEU A 113 2.67 0.64 10.83
CA LEU A 113 1.36 1.19 11.20
C LEU A 113 1.26 2.69 10.93
N LEU A 114 2.33 3.47 11.11
CA LEU A 114 2.33 4.90 10.77
C LEU A 114 2.10 5.13 9.28
N MET A 115 2.70 4.34 8.39
CA MET A 115 2.48 4.47 6.94
C MET A 115 1.02 4.18 6.55
N GLU A 116 0.41 3.16 7.16
CA GLU A 116 -1.01 2.82 6.97
C GLU A 116 -1.93 3.93 7.52
N VAL A 117 -1.76 4.33 8.78
CA VAL A 117 -2.60 5.35 9.45
C VAL A 117 -2.45 6.74 8.81
N VAL A 118 -1.27 7.10 8.28
CA VAL A 118 -1.12 8.33 7.50
C VAL A 118 -1.93 8.25 6.21
N TYR A 119 -1.82 7.16 5.44
CA TYR A 119 -2.61 6.99 4.22
C TYR A 119 -4.12 7.05 4.48
N GLU A 120 -4.59 6.36 5.54
CA GLU A 120 -5.98 6.45 6.00
C GLU A 120 -6.38 7.90 6.31
N SER A 121 -5.56 8.65 7.05
CA SER A 121 -5.87 10.05 7.39
C SER A 121 -5.95 10.97 6.15
N LEU A 122 -5.18 10.71 5.10
CA LEU A 122 -5.27 11.43 3.82
C LEU A 122 -6.57 11.10 3.07
N GLU A 123 -6.99 9.82 3.04
CA GLU A 123 -8.28 9.45 2.45
C GLU A 123 -9.47 10.07 3.20
N ARG A 124 -9.38 10.19 4.54
CA ARG A 124 -10.40 10.85 5.36
C ARG A 124 -10.44 12.37 5.11
N ALA A 125 -9.29 13.01 4.98
CA ALA A 125 -9.16 14.39 4.52
C ALA A 125 -9.57 14.59 3.05
N GLY A 126 -9.79 13.51 2.29
CA GLY A 126 -10.13 13.55 0.87
C GLY A 126 -8.97 14.01 -0.03
N LEU A 127 -7.72 13.79 0.38
CA LEU A 127 -6.51 14.23 -0.32
C LEU A 127 -5.87 13.04 -1.05
N PRO A 128 -5.99 12.93 -2.40
CA PRO A 128 -5.38 11.84 -3.16
C PRO A 128 -3.85 11.87 -3.07
N LEU A 129 -3.22 10.69 -2.98
CA LEU A 129 -1.76 10.53 -2.98
C LEU A 129 -1.08 11.35 -4.09
N GLN A 130 -1.62 11.28 -5.31
CA GLN A 130 -1.10 11.94 -6.51
C GLN A 130 -1.11 13.46 -6.44
N HIS A 131 -1.97 14.06 -5.61
CA HIS A 131 -2.07 15.51 -5.43
C HIS A 131 -0.98 16.05 -4.50
N LEU A 132 -0.49 15.23 -3.55
CA LEU A 132 0.52 15.63 -2.58
C LEU A 132 1.95 15.21 -2.97
N GLN A 133 2.12 14.38 -4.01
CA GLN A 133 3.45 14.02 -4.53
C GLN A 133 4.19 15.27 -5.05
N GLY A 134 5.42 15.47 -4.60
CA GLY A 134 6.23 16.66 -4.87
C GLY A 134 5.82 17.91 -4.09
N SER A 135 4.90 17.81 -3.12
CA SER A 135 4.45 18.96 -2.34
C SER A 135 5.36 19.28 -1.15
N SER A 136 5.34 20.53 -0.70
CA SER A 136 5.93 20.98 0.57
C SER A 136 5.11 20.54 1.80
N THR A 137 4.73 19.26 1.85
CA THR A 137 4.11 18.64 3.03
C THR A 137 5.18 18.32 4.07
N GLY A 138 4.97 18.72 5.33
CA GLY A 138 5.86 18.37 6.45
C GLY A 138 5.34 17.19 7.28
N VAL A 139 6.25 16.47 7.96
CA VAL A 139 5.95 15.32 8.83
C VAL A 139 6.57 15.53 10.21
N TYR A 140 5.72 15.58 11.24
CA TYR A 140 6.10 15.85 12.62
C TYR A 140 5.70 14.65 13.49
N CYS A 141 6.67 13.82 13.83
CA CYS A 141 6.43 12.57 14.55
C CYS A 141 6.77 12.71 16.03
N GLY A 142 5.80 12.44 16.90
CA GLY A 142 6.03 12.22 18.32
C GLY A 142 6.17 10.74 18.64
N SER A 143 7.30 10.33 19.20
CA SER A 143 7.51 8.98 19.71
C SER A 143 8.27 9.03 21.04
N MET A 144 8.12 7.99 21.85
CA MET A 144 8.83 7.80 23.12
C MET A 144 9.53 6.42 23.16
N SER A 145 9.32 5.58 22.14
CA SER A 145 9.67 4.16 22.16
C SER A 145 10.40 3.72 20.89
N ASN A 146 11.59 3.14 21.06
CA ASN A 146 12.36 2.50 19.98
C ASN A 146 12.64 1.02 20.30
N TYR A 147 11.72 0.34 20.99
CA TYR A 147 11.95 -1.00 21.56
C TYR A 147 12.33 -2.06 20.51
N TYR A 148 11.85 -1.95 19.27
CA TYR A 148 12.22 -2.89 18.20
C TYR A 148 13.71 -2.79 17.82
N GLN A 149 14.33 -1.62 17.98
CA GLN A 149 15.77 -1.43 17.80
C GLN A 149 16.56 -2.25 18.82
N PHE A 150 16.17 -2.22 20.09
CA PHE A 150 16.80 -3.04 21.14
C PHE A 150 16.55 -4.54 20.92
N LEU A 151 15.32 -4.94 20.57
CA LEU A 151 14.98 -6.35 20.34
C LEU A 151 15.74 -6.95 19.16
N THR A 152 15.92 -6.20 18.07
CA THR A 152 16.66 -6.66 16.88
C THR A 152 18.18 -6.54 17.05
N GLY A 153 18.66 -5.56 17.82
CA GLY A 153 20.08 -5.34 18.11
C GLY A 153 20.68 -6.22 19.23
N ALA A 154 19.87 -6.95 19.98
CA ALA A 154 20.32 -7.80 21.10
C ALA A 154 21.23 -8.97 20.68
N ASP A 155 21.25 -9.33 19.40
CA ASP A 155 22.19 -10.29 18.81
C ASP A 155 22.83 -9.67 17.57
N SER A 156 24.05 -9.15 17.73
CA SER A 156 24.80 -8.47 16.66
C SER A 156 25.13 -9.39 15.48
N ASN A 157 25.19 -10.72 15.69
CA ASN A 157 25.47 -11.69 14.64
C ASN A 157 24.25 -11.93 13.74
N MET A 158 23.05 -11.58 14.21
CA MET A 158 21.77 -11.78 13.52
C MET A 158 21.22 -10.49 12.87
N LEU A 159 22.01 -9.41 12.86
CA LEU A 159 21.69 -8.16 12.18
C LEU A 159 21.50 -8.39 10.67
N ARG A 160 20.48 -7.75 10.09
CA ARG A 160 20.10 -7.89 8.68
C ARG A 160 20.42 -6.61 7.90
N PRO A 161 20.58 -6.67 6.56
CA PRO A 161 20.97 -5.49 5.76
C PRO A 161 20.10 -4.24 5.95
N PHE A 162 18.81 -4.42 6.25
CA PHE A 162 17.84 -3.34 6.45
C PHE A 162 17.65 -2.92 7.92
N SER A 163 18.29 -3.58 8.90
CA SER A 163 18.09 -3.31 10.33
C SER A 163 18.29 -1.85 10.73
N LEU A 164 19.25 -1.14 10.13
CA LEU A 164 19.50 0.27 10.40
C LEU A 164 18.30 1.15 10.01
N ILE A 165 17.83 1.06 8.75
CA ILE A 165 16.69 1.85 8.26
C ILE A 165 15.35 1.31 8.77
N GLY A 166 15.29 0.06 9.22
CA GLY A 166 14.10 -0.54 9.80
C GLY A 166 13.81 -0.07 11.23
N THR A 167 14.83 0.40 11.96
CA THR A 167 14.69 0.64 13.42
C THR A 167 15.19 1.99 13.93
N THR A 168 15.95 2.75 13.15
CA THR A 168 16.41 4.08 13.56
C THR A 168 15.22 5.03 13.76
N PRO A 169 15.10 5.72 14.91
CA PRO A 169 13.93 6.56 15.21
C PRO A 169 13.59 7.58 14.14
N SER A 170 14.57 8.32 13.58
CA SER A 170 14.36 9.35 12.56
C SER A 170 13.64 8.85 11.29
N ILE A 171 13.66 7.54 11.03
CA ILE A 171 12.99 6.93 9.88
C ILE A 171 11.47 6.85 10.08
N LEU A 172 10.94 6.98 11.31
CA LEU A 172 9.50 7.10 11.58
C LEU A 172 8.87 8.25 10.78
N ALA A 173 9.49 9.43 10.77
CA ALA A 173 9.07 10.55 9.92
C ALA A 173 9.59 10.39 8.47
N ASN A 174 10.88 10.11 8.30
CA ASN A 174 11.51 10.20 6.98
C ASN A 174 11.00 9.14 5.98
N ARG A 175 10.53 7.98 6.44
CA ARG A 175 9.94 6.95 5.56
C ARG A 175 8.57 7.36 5.04
N ILE A 176 7.79 8.10 5.82
CA ILE A 176 6.53 8.71 5.38
C ILE A 176 6.88 9.71 4.26
N SER A 177 7.71 10.71 4.54
CA SER A 177 8.12 11.72 3.56
C SER A 177 8.70 11.12 2.28
N TYR A 178 9.50 10.05 2.39
CA TYR A 178 10.05 9.31 1.25
C TYR A 178 8.99 8.58 0.40
N PHE A 179 8.05 7.86 1.02
CA PHE A 179 7.04 7.10 0.27
C PHE A 179 6.02 8.02 -0.42
N PHE A 180 5.58 9.07 0.27
CA PHE A 180 4.59 10.01 -0.24
C PHE A 180 5.19 11.10 -1.16
N ASP A 181 6.52 11.15 -1.31
CA ASP A 181 7.28 12.16 -2.05
C ASP A 181 7.01 13.60 -1.54
N TRP A 182 7.24 13.81 -0.25
CA TRP A 182 7.00 15.08 0.44
C TRP A 182 8.31 15.80 0.79
N HIS A 183 8.35 17.10 0.52
CA HIS A 183 9.57 17.92 0.54
C HIS A 183 9.58 18.97 1.67
N GLY A 184 8.60 18.95 2.58
CA GLY A 184 8.59 19.80 3.77
C GLY A 184 9.45 19.25 4.93
N PRO A 185 9.49 19.94 6.09
CA PRO A 185 10.27 19.50 7.24
C PRO A 185 9.83 18.12 7.74
N SER A 186 10.78 17.23 8.03
CA SER A 186 10.54 15.84 8.40
C SER A 186 11.43 15.45 9.58
N PHE A 187 10.84 15.31 10.78
CA PHE A 187 11.61 14.95 11.98
C PHE A 187 10.77 14.26 13.06
N VAL A 188 11.50 13.67 14.01
CA VAL A 188 10.98 12.89 15.14
C VAL A 188 11.39 13.55 16.45
N LEU A 189 10.45 13.64 17.38
CA LEU A 189 10.60 14.29 18.67
C LEU A 189 10.36 13.27 19.78
N ASP A 190 11.23 13.32 20.79
CA ASP A 190 11.03 12.66 22.07
C ASP A 190 11.04 13.71 23.19
N THR A 191 9.86 14.02 23.69
CA THR A 191 9.63 14.75 24.94
C THR A 191 8.80 13.89 25.89
N ALA A 192 8.98 12.56 25.81
CA ALA A 192 8.20 11.54 26.49
C ALA A 192 6.68 11.66 26.21
N CYS A 193 5.85 11.68 27.24
CA CYS A 193 4.39 11.66 27.13
C CYS A 193 3.78 12.87 26.40
N SER A 194 4.54 13.95 26.17
CA SER A 194 4.11 15.12 25.40
C SER A 194 4.57 15.12 23.94
N SER A 195 5.37 14.14 23.48
CA SER A 195 6.03 14.13 22.16
C SER A 195 5.09 14.52 21.01
N SER A 196 3.89 13.94 20.94
CA SER A 196 2.94 14.22 19.85
C SER A 196 2.22 15.57 19.95
N LEU A 197 2.09 16.19 21.13
CA LEU A 197 1.63 17.60 21.23
C LEU A 197 2.75 18.60 20.94
N VAL A 198 4.00 18.29 21.28
CA VAL A 198 5.15 19.12 20.87
C VAL A 198 5.33 19.05 19.35
N ALA A 199 5.14 17.87 18.75
CA ALA A 199 5.05 17.71 17.29
C ALA A 199 3.92 18.56 16.69
N LEU A 200 2.73 18.54 17.30
CA LEU A 200 1.59 19.35 16.88
C LEU A 200 1.85 20.86 16.96
N HIS A 201 2.53 21.31 18.02
CA HIS A 201 2.94 22.71 18.15
C HIS A 201 3.90 23.12 17.03
N LEU A 202 4.98 22.36 16.80
CA LEU A 202 5.96 22.69 15.75
C LEU A 202 5.35 22.62 14.33
N ALA A 203 4.42 21.69 14.08
CA ALA A 203 3.66 21.64 12.83
C ALA A 203 2.78 22.89 12.63
N ALA A 204 2.14 23.38 13.70
CA ALA A 204 1.33 24.59 13.66
C ALA A 204 2.18 25.84 13.40
N GLU A 205 3.35 25.96 14.03
CA GLU A 205 4.29 27.07 13.78
C GLU A 205 4.82 27.04 12.32
N ALA A 206 5.23 25.87 11.82
CA ALA A 206 5.70 25.71 10.44
C ALA A 206 4.63 26.06 9.38
N LEU A 207 3.37 25.71 9.63
CA LEU A 207 2.23 26.14 8.80
C LEU A 207 2.02 27.65 8.86
N HIS A 208 2.24 28.32 9.99
CA HIS A 208 2.14 29.78 10.09
C HIS A 208 3.31 30.50 9.40
N ASN A 209 4.52 29.95 9.51
CA ASN A 209 5.73 30.51 8.88
C ASN A 209 5.78 30.28 7.36
N GLY A 210 5.06 29.28 6.86
CA GLY A 210 5.07 28.90 5.44
C GLY A 210 6.15 27.87 5.07
N ASP A 211 6.82 27.26 6.06
CA ASP A 211 7.79 26.19 5.87
C ASP A 211 7.16 24.93 5.24
N CYS A 212 5.84 24.78 5.41
CA CYS A 212 5.03 23.79 4.70
C CYS A 212 3.66 24.37 4.28
N SER A 213 3.04 23.73 3.28
CA SER A 213 1.65 24.00 2.84
C SER A 213 0.62 23.11 3.54
N LEU A 214 1.06 21.93 3.97
CA LEU A 214 0.32 20.93 4.72
C LEU A 214 1.28 20.31 5.75
N ALA A 215 0.77 19.93 6.92
CA ALA A 215 1.55 19.20 7.92
C ALA A 215 0.81 17.93 8.35
N VAL A 216 1.53 16.82 8.41
CA VAL A 216 1.06 15.55 8.97
C VAL A 216 1.72 15.38 10.33
N VAL A 217 0.91 15.35 11.38
CA VAL A 217 1.39 15.14 12.76
C VAL A 217 1.04 13.73 13.18
N VAL A 218 2.03 12.95 13.58
CA VAL A 218 1.82 11.55 13.95
C VAL A 218 2.30 11.24 15.36
N GLY A 219 1.65 10.29 16.01
CA GLY A 219 2.08 9.71 17.27
C GLY A 219 2.18 8.19 17.16
N SER A 220 3.24 7.59 17.70
CA SER A 220 3.32 6.12 17.86
C SER A 220 3.83 5.70 19.25
N ASN A 221 3.19 4.66 19.80
CA ASN A 221 3.70 3.88 20.93
C ASN A 221 3.25 2.43 20.79
N LEU A 222 4.16 1.47 21.01
CA LEU A 222 3.88 0.04 21.06
C LEU A 222 4.67 -0.63 22.19
N ILE A 223 4.09 -1.64 22.82
CA ILE A 223 4.64 -2.42 23.92
C ILE A 223 5.26 -3.69 23.34
N LEU A 224 6.53 -3.59 22.93
CA LEU A 224 7.24 -4.70 22.29
C LEU A 224 8.17 -5.48 23.25
N SER A 225 8.54 -4.87 24.38
CA SER A 225 9.42 -5.46 25.41
C SER A 225 8.89 -5.19 26.82
N PRO A 226 9.09 -6.11 27.80
CA PRO A 226 8.82 -5.86 29.22
C PRO A 226 9.80 -4.88 29.88
N ASP A 227 10.93 -4.54 29.26
CA ASP A 227 12.00 -3.76 29.92
C ASP A 227 11.56 -2.38 30.44
N PRO A 228 10.75 -1.58 29.72
CA PRO A 228 10.24 -0.31 30.23
C PRO A 228 9.20 -0.51 31.34
N PHE A 229 8.35 -1.55 31.26
CA PHE A 229 7.45 -1.92 32.36
C PHE A 229 8.22 -2.17 33.65
N ILE A 230 9.36 -2.87 33.58
CA ILE A 230 10.21 -3.13 34.74
C ILE A 230 10.76 -1.81 35.30
N GLY A 231 11.30 -0.93 34.44
CA GLY A 231 11.85 0.36 34.83
C GLY A 231 10.82 1.29 35.48
N GLU A 232 9.67 1.47 34.84
CA GLU A 232 8.54 2.27 35.34
C GLU A 232 7.93 1.67 36.62
N SER A 233 7.98 0.34 36.78
CA SER A 233 7.64 -0.35 38.05
C SER A 233 8.64 -0.03 39.16
N GLN A 234 9.95 0.03 38.89
CA GLN A 234 10.94 0.45 39.91
C GLN A 234 10.75 1.92 40.32
N MET A 235 10.34 2.78 39.38
CA MET A 235 10.03 4.20 39.64
C MET A 235 8.63 4.44 40.24
N GLN A 236 7.85 3.38 40.50
CA GLN A 236 6.49 3.45 41.04
C GLN A 236 5.53 4.33 40.21
N MET A 237 5.74 4.40 38.89
CA MET A 237 4.92 5.19 37.97
C MET A 237 3.65 4.45 37.52
N LEU A 238 3.70 3.11 37.51
CA LEU A 238 2.61 2.27 37.03
C LEU A 238 1.59 1.94 38.11
N SER A 239 0.31 1.99 37.75
CA SER A 239 -0.81 1.47 38.54
C SER A 239 -0.66 -0.05 38.71
N PRO A 240 -0.57 -0.59 39.93
CA PRO A 240 -0.64 -2.04 40.15
C PRO A 240 -1.97 -2.64 39.70
N THR A 241 -3.04 -1.84 39.61
CA THR A 241 -4.32 -2.28 39.04
C THR A 241 -4.38 -2.15 37.51
N GLY A 242 -3.30 -1.72 36.83
CA GLY A 242 -3.25 -1.60 35.37
C GLY A 242 -4.31 -0.65 34.80
N ARG A 243 -4.72 0.38 35.55
CA ARG A 243 -5.85 1.27 35.22
C ARG A 243 -5.51 2.73 35.51
N CYS A 244 -5.76 3.65 34.56
CA CYS A 244 -5.57 5.09 34.79
C CYS A 244 -6.81 5.71 35.48
N ARG A 245 -6.75 5.89 36.80
CA ARG A 245 -7.86 6.40 37.62
C ARG A 245 -7.75 7.91 37.84
N MET A 246 -7.93 8.69 36.78
CA MET A 246 -7.83 10.16 36.83
C MET A 246 -8.70 10.75 37.95
N TRP A 247 -8.05 11.50 38.84
CA TRP A 247 -8.63 12.29 39.95
C TRP A 247 -9.41 11.47 41.00
N ASP A 248 -9.35 10.14 40.94
CA ASP A 248 -10.05 9.24 41.83
C ASP A 248 -9.30 9.06 43.16
N ALA A 249 -10.00 8.78 44.26
CA ALA A 249 -9.41 8.50 45.57
C ALA A 249 -8.51 7.24 45.57
N HIS A 250 -8.65 6.37 44.56
CA HIS A 250 -7.82 5.20 44.33
C HIS A 250 -6.82 5.37 43.17
N ALA A 251 -6.48 6.61 42.80
CA ALA A 251 -5.36 6.91 41.90
C ALA A 251 -4.04 6.33 42.45
N ASP A 252 -3.43 5.38 41.72
CA ASP A 252 -2.26 4.61 42.17
C ASP A 252 -1.14 4.51 41.11
N GLY A 253 -1.20 5.32 40.05
CA GLY A 253 -0.29 5.32 38.90
C GLY A 253 -1.05 5.29 37.56
N TYR A 254 -0.34 5.13 36.45
CA TYR A 254 -0.96 4.96 35.13
C TYR A 254 -0.85 3.53 34.60
N ALA A 255 -1.73 3.18 33.65
CA ALA A 255 -1.64 1.98 32.83
C ALA A 255 -0.97 2.31 31.50
N ARG A 256 -0.01 1.50 31.04
CA ARG A 256 0.57 1.68 29.71
C ARG A 256 -0.45 1.34 28.62
N GLY A 257 -0.39 2.04 27.50
CA GLY A 257 -1.22 1.78 26.33
C GLY A 257 -0.42 1.82 25.03
N GLU A 258 -0.92 1.09 24.04
CA GLU A 258 -0.47 1.16 22.65
C GLU A 258 -1.36 2.12 21.86
N GLY A 259 -0.81 2.75 20.83
CA GLY A 259 -1.59 3.60 19.95
C GLY A 259 -0.76 4.21 18.84
N VAL A 260 -1.35 4.27 17.64
CA VAL A 260 -0.78 4.96 16.48
C VAL A 260 -1.85 5.88 15.92
N ALA A 261 -1.51 7.13 15.66
CA ALA A 261 -2.45 8.17 15.22
C ALA A 261 -1.81 9.16 14.25
N SER A 262 -2.62 9.77 13.39
CA SER A 262 -2.24 10.80 12.42
C SER A 262 -3.27 11.94 12.43
N LEU A 263 -2.79 13.18 12.30
CA LEU A 263 -3.59 14.39 12.06
C LEU A 263 -3.09 15.05 10.78
N VAL A 264 -4.01 15.45 9.89
CA VAL A 264 -3.71 16.21 8.67
C VAL A 264 -4.09 17.66 8.90
N LEU A 265 -3.14 18.58 8.74
CA LEU A 265 -3.27 19.98 9.11
C LEU A 265 -2.95 20.90 7.93
N LYS A 266 -3.77 21.93 7.76
CA LYS A 266 -3.56 23.05 6.83
C LYS A 266 -3.90 24.35 7.54
N ARG A 267 -3.44 25.49 7.00
CA ARG A 267 -4.00 26.80 7.41
C ARG A 267 -5.48 26.83 7.03
N LEU A 268 -6.34 27.34 7.92
CA LEU A 268 -7.80 27.31 7.72
C LEU A 268 -8.24 27.97 6.40
N GLN A 269 -7.60 29.09 6.03
CA GLN A 269 -7.83 29.76 4.74
C GLN A 269 -7.59 28.85 3.52
N ASP A 270 -6.57 27.99 3.56
CA ASP A 270 -6.17 27.14 2.45
C ASP A 270 -7.09 25.90 2.37
N ALA A 271 -7.45 25.34 3.53
CA ALA A 271 -8.44 24.25 3.61
C ALA A 271 -9.84 24.68 3.15
N VAL A 272 -10.23 25.93 3.40
CA VAL A 272 -11.48 26.52 2.87
C VAL A 272 -11.37 26.80 1.37
N ALA A 273 -10.23 27.28 0.88
CA ALA A 273 -10.02 27.54 -0.54
C ALA A 273 -10.06 26.25 -1.39
N ASP A 274 -9.46 25.17 -0.89
CA ASP A 274 -9.39 23.88 -1.58
C ASP A 274 -10.65 23.00 -1.40
N GLY A 275 -11.61 23.45 -0.59
CA GLY A 275 -12.86 22.73 -0.32
C GLY A 275 -12.62 21.41 0.42
N ASP A 276 -11.87 21.47 1.50
CA ASP A 276 -11.55 20.31 2.34
C ASP A 276 -12.58 20.10 3.48
N PRO A 277 -12.82 18.83 3.89
CA PRO A 277 -13.70 18.51 5.00
C PRO A 277 -13.05 18.84 6.34
N ASN A 278 -13.29 20.06 6.83
CA ASN A 278 -12.72 20.57 8.07
C ASN A 278 -13.43 20.00 9.32
N GLU A 279 -12.73 19.18 10.10
CA GLU A 279 -13.25 18.59 11.35
C GLU A 279 -13.33 19.59 12.52
N CYS A 280 -12.24 20.31 12.78
CA CYS A 280 -12.13 21.31 13.84
C CYS A 280 -10.98 22.30 13.54
N VAL A 281 -10.88 23.37 14.33
CA VAL A 281 -9.84 24.40 14.22
C VAL A 281 -8.90 24.33 15.41
N ILE A 282 -7.60 24.15 15.18
CA ILE A 282 -6.57 24.44 16.19
C ILE A 282 -6.44 25.95 16.31
N ARG A 283 -6.90 26.52 17.43
CA ARG A 283 -6.91 27.96 17.67
C ARG A 283 -5.57 28.49 18.17
N SER A 284 -4.89 27.72 19.03
CA SER A 284 -3.52 28.00 19.47
C SER A 284 -2.89 26.76 20.10
N THR A 285 -1.56 26.75 20.16
CA THR A 285 -0.74 25.73 20.82
C THR A 285 0.33 26.42 21.67
N GLY A 286 0.86 25.71 22.67
CA GLY A 286 1.97 26.21 23.48
C GLY A 286 2.74 25.07 24.13
N ILE A 287 4.01 25.34 24.46
CA ILE A 287 4.91 24.42 25.17
C ILE A 287 5.71 25.18 26.24
N ASN A 288 6.04 24.54 27.37
CA ASN A 288 7.00 25.06 28.34
C ASN A 288 7.65 23.93 29.19
N PRO A 289 8.72 24.22 29.96
CA PRO A 289 9.25 23.28 30.95
C PRO A 289 8.71 23.54 32.37
N ASP A 290 8.63 22.49 33.19
CA ASP A 290 8.29 22.53 34.63
C ASP A 290 9.29 23.29 35.51
N ARG A 291 10.42 23.73 34.94
CA ARG A 291 11.54 24.40 35.62
C ARG A 291 12.19 23.46 36.64
N ARG A 292 12.71 23.99 37.77
CA ARG A 292 13.37 23.18 38.80
C ARG A 292 12.36 22.74 39.86
N THR A 293 12.01 21.46 39.84
CA THR A 293 11.21 20.76 40.87
C THR A 293 12.11 19.99 41.84
N GLU A 294 11.53 19.35 42.87
CA GLU A 294 12.29 18.60 43.89
C GLU A 294 12.96 17.33 43.34
N ALA A 295 12.37 16.73 42.30
CA ALA A 295 12.94 15.63 41.52
C ALA A 295 12.50 15.79 40.05
N LEU A 296 13.35 15.38 39.11
CA LEU A 296 13.13 15.56 37.66
C LEU A 296 11.76 15.06 37.16
N THR A 297 11.20 14.04 37.82
CA THR A 297 9.92 13.40 37.48
C THR A 297 8.69 14.00 38.17
N LEU A 298 8.87 14.98 39.06
CA LEU A 298 7.75 15.64 39.75
C LEU A 298 7.23 16.83 38.91
N PRO A 299 5.91 16.89 38.62
CA PRO A 299 5.31 17.95 37.80
C PRO A 299 5.13 19.27 38.56
N ASN A 300 4.97 20.37 37.83
CA ASN A 300 4.81 21.71 38.41
C ASN A 300 3.50 22.39 37.98
N GLY A 301 2.51 22.45 38.89
CA GLY A 301 1.21 23.08 38.63
C GLY A 301 1.28 24.57 38.29
N GLU A 302 2.30 25.30 38.75
CA GLU A 302 2.52 26.70 38.35
C GLU A 302 2.98 26.83 36.90
N ALA A 303 3.88 25.93 36.46
CA ALA A 303 4.32 25.90 35.07
C ALA A 303 3.16 25.54 34.13
N GLN A 304 2.30 24.62 34.55
CA GLN A 304 1.09 24.23 33.82
C GLN A 304 0.06 25.38 33.76
N ARG A 305 -0.19 26.09 34.87
CA ARG A 305 -0.99 27.33 34.90
C ARG A 305 -0.46 28.38 33.92
N ASP A 306 0.84 28.66 33.99
CA ASP A 306 1.49 29.67 33.14
C ASP A 306 1.41 29.28 31.64
N LEU A 307 1.49 27.98 31.32
CA LEU A 307 1.33 27.44 29.97
C LEU A 307 -0.09 27.62 29.43
N ILE A 308 -1.11 27.22 30.18
CA ILE A 308 -2.52 27.36 29.77
C ILE A 308 -2.82 28.86 29.57
N ARG A 309 -2.48 29.71 30.55
CA ARG A 309 -2.72 31.16 30.49
C ARG A 309 -2.04 31.82 29.28
N SER A 310 -0.78 31.50 29.02
CA SER A 310 -0.05 32.06 27.87
C SER A 310 -0.60 31.57 26.53
N THR A 311 -1.06 30.31 26.44
CA THR A 311 -1.67 29.77 25.22
C THR A 311 -3.04 30.42 24.91
N TYR A 312 -3.86 30.67 25.94
CA TYR A 312 -5.11 31.44 25.77
C TYR A 312 -4.81 32.89 25.34
N ALA A 313 -3.82 33.54 25.95
CA ALA A 313 -3.40 34.88 25.54
C ALA A 313 -2.91 34.92 24.08
N ARG A 314 -2.13 33.93 23.63
CA ARG A 314 -1.73 33.78 22.21
C ARG A 314 -2.92 33.60 21.27
N ALA A 315 -3.98 32.94 21.71
CA ALA A 315 -5.22 32.76 20.95
C ALA A 315 -6.07 34.04 20.83
N GLY A 316 -5.74 35.09 21.60
CA GLY A 316 -6.57 36.28 21.80
C GLY A 316 -7.82 36.02 22.66
N LEU A 317 -7.79 35.00 23.51
CA LEU A 317 -8.92 34.55 24.33
C LEU A 317 -8.67 34.87 25.82
N ASN A 318 -9.70 35.34 26.53
CA ASN A 318 -9.65 35.48 27.98
C ASN A 318 -10.25 34.25 28.69
N PRO A 319 -9.45 33.41 29.39
CA PRO A 319 -9.96 32.17 30.00
C PRO A 319 -10.97 32.41 31.14
N LEU A 320 -11.07 33.62 31.69
CA LEU A 320 -12.08 34.00 32.69
C LEU A 320 -13.44 34.39 32.08
N ARG A 321 -13.52 34.59 30.75
CA ARG A 321 -14.77 34.86 30.05
C ARG A 321 -15.39 33.58 29.51
N ARG A 322 -16.67 33.35 29.78
CA ARG A 322 -17.37 32.10 29.46
C ARG A 322 -17.44 31.82 27.95
N GLU A 323 -17.52 32.86 27.13
CA GLU A 323 -17.50 32.83 25.66
C GLU A 323 -16.13 32.45 25.06
N ASP A 324 -15.04 32.78 25.77
CA ASP A 324 -13.65 32.54 25.35
C ASP A 324 -13.09 31.23 25.93
N ARG A 325 -13.62 30.76 27.06
CA ARG A 325 -13.23 29.52 27.75
C ARG A 325 -13.52 28.27 26.92
N CYS A 326 -12.83 27.17 27.19
CA CYS A 326 -13.28 25.83 26.80
C CYS A 326 -14.47 25.37 27.66
N GLN A 327 -15.33 24.50 27.13
CA GLN A 327 -16.41 23.84 27.90
C GLN A 327 -16.00 22.45 28.38
N PHE A 328 -15.07 21.83 27.67
CA PHE A 328 -14.47 20.55 28.01
C PHE A 328 -12.94 20.68 28.01
N PHE A 329 -12.28 19.99 28.93
CA PHE A 329 -10.85 19.98 29.10
C PHE A 329 -10.37 18.51 29.13
N GLU A 330 -9.62 18.14 28.09
CA GLU A 330 -8.96 16.85 27.98
C GLU A 330 -7.60 16.93 28.71
N ALA A 331 -7.58 16.44 29.94
CA ALA A 331 -6.45 16.51 30.85
C ALA A 331 -5.33 15.52 30.46
N HIS A 332 -4.11 15.78 30.96
CA HIS A 332 -3.08 14.77 31.00
C HIS A 332 -3.55 13.60 31.88
N GLY A 333 -4.11 13.85 33.07
CA GLY A 333 -5.01 12.96 33.81
C GLY A 333 -4.59 11.50 33.80
N THR A 334 -3.42 11.20 34.39
CA THR A 334 -2.82 9.87 34.37
C THR A 334 -3.28 8.97 35.51
N GLY A 335 -3.86 9.51 36.58
CA GLY A 335 -4.15 8.75 37.80
C GLY A 335 -2.95 8.68 38.75
N THR A 336 -2.05 9.68 38.68
CA THR A 336 -0.83 9.70 39.51
C THR A 336 -1.03 10.56 40.75
N LEU A 337 -0.64 10.03 41.92
CA LEU A 337 -0.80 10.72 43.21
C LEU A 337 -0.18 12.12 43.26
N ALA A 338 0.93 12.33 42.54
CA ALA A 338 1.64 13.62 42.49
C ALA A 338 1.15 14.54 41.34
N GLY A 339 0.77 13.98 40.19
CA GLY A 339 0.42 14.77 39.00
C GLY A 339 -1.02 15.27 38.99
N ASP A 340 -1.97 14.42 39.38
CA ASP A 340 -3.39 14.73 39.32
C ASP A 340 -3.78 16.00 40.14
N PRO A 341 -3.25 16.23 41.37
CA PRO A 341 -3.47 17.47 42.11
C PRO A 341 -2.84 18.72 41.47
N GLN A 342 -1.64 18.59 40.89
CA GLN A 342 -0.91 19.69 40.26
C GLN A 342 -1.64 20.17 39.00
N GLU A 343 -2.17 19.24 38.20
CA GLU A 343 -2.97 19.56 37.02
C GLU A 343 -4.32 20.18 37.39
N ALA A 344 -5.01 19.66 38.40
CA ALA A 344 -6.27 20.25 38.87
C ALA A 344 -6.09 21.70 39.35
N PHE A 345 -5.02 21.98 40.11
CA PHE A 345 -4.62 23.34 40.48
C PHE A 345 -4.31 24.20 39.25
N GLY A 346 -3.52 23.69 38.30
CA GLY A 346 -3.11 24.39 37.09
C GLY A 346 -4.30 24.78 36.20
N ILE A 347 -5.31 23.90 36.09
CA ILE A 347 -6.57 24.17 35.38
C ILE A 347 -7.41 25.19 36.15
N SER A 348 -7.70 24.94 37.43
CA SER A 348 -8.61 25.78 38.22
C SER A 348 -8.14 27.24 38.30
N SER A 349 -6.84 27.46 38.52
CA SER A 349 -6.22 28.79 38.70
C SER A 349 -6.07 29.63 37.43
N VAL A 350 -6.51 29.12 36.27
CA VAL A 350 -6.57 29.87 35.00
C VAL A 350 -8.00 30.22 34.60
N PHE A 351 -8.95 29.33 34.87
CA PHE A 351 -10.32 29.48 34.40
C PHE A 351 -11.27 30.12 35.41
N PHE A 352 -10.97 30.07 36.70
CA PHE A 352 -11.86 30.53 37.77
C PHE A 352 -11.12 31.40 38.78
N ASP A 353 -11.89 32.28 39.41
CA ASP A 353 -11.49 33.15 40.52
C ASP A 353 -12.63 33.27 41.53
N ASP A 354 -12.41 33.99 42.64
CA ASP A 354 -13.39 34.18 43.72
C ASP A 354 -14.69 34.90 43.28
N SER A 355 -14.74 35.46 42.07
CA SER A 355 -15.93 36.11 41.49
C SER A 355 -16.74 35.21 40.56
N SER A 356 -16.28 33.98 40.31
CA SER A 356 -16.89 33.05 39.36
C SER A 356 -18.22 32.46 39.88
N PRO A 357 -19.31 32.43 39.08
CA PRO A 357 -20.59 31.86 39.52
C PRO A 357 -20.52 30.37 39.87
N ALA A 358 -21.17 29.95 40.94
CA ALA A 358 -21.12 28.56 41.43
C ALA A 358 -21.72 27.51 40.46
N ASP A 359 -22.57 27.95 39.53
CA ASP A 359 -23.16 27.15 38.45
C ASP A 359 -22.33 27.18 37.15
N ASP A 360 -21.28 28.00 37.07
CA ASP A 360 -20.33 28.01 35.98
C ASP A 360 -19.32 26.85 36.15
N ASN A 361 -19.47 25.81 35.34
CA ASN A 361 -18.73 24.55 35.47
C ASN A 361 -17.91 24.24 34.21
N LEU A 362 -16.69 23.75 34.41
CA LEU A 362 -15.82 23.19 33.36
C LEU A 362 -15.79 21.66 33.49
N TYR A 363 -16.09 20.95 32.40
CA TYR A 363 -15.96 19.50 32.38
C TYR A 363 -14.52 19.09 32.11
N VAL A 364 -13.98 18.16 32.88
CA VAL A 364 -12.59 17.68 32.74
C VAL A 364 -12.57 16.16 32.70
N GLY A 365 -11.84 15.56 31.75
CA GLY A 365 -11.67 14.11 31.68
C GLY A 365 -10.38 13.73 30.95
N SER A 366 -10.07 12.44 30.90
CA SER A 366 -8.87 11.93 30.23
C SER A 366 -9.19 10.66 29.45
N ILE A 367 -8.74 10.58 28.19
CA ILE A 367 -8.78 9.39 27.35
C ILE A 367 -8.00 8.23 27.98
N LYS A 368 -7.07 8.50 28.89
CA LYS A 368 -6.22 7.46 29.49
C LYS A 368 -7.00 6.54 30.43
N SER A 369 -8.13 7.00 30.98
CA SER A 369 -9.09 6.14 31.69
C SER A 369 -9.77 5.10 30.78
N VAL A 370 -9.69 5.30 29.46
CA VAL A 370 -10.45 4.58 28.43
C VAL A 370 -9.54 3.74 27.53
N ALA A 371 -8.40 4.30 27.09
CA ALA A 371 -7.45 3.68 26.16
C ALA A 371 -6.05 3.45 26.78
N GLY A 372 -5.89 3.68 28.09
CA GLY A 372 -4.58 3.66 28.74
C GLY A 372 -3.70 4.86 28.37
N HIS A 373 -2.53 4.95 28.99
CA HIS A 373 -1.56 5.97 28.65
C HIS A 373 -0.72 5.55 27.43
N ALA A 374 -1.11 6.01 26.25
CA ALA A 374 -0.41 5.75 24.99
C ALA A 374 0.92 6.54 24.79
N GLU A 375 1.61 6.88 25.88
CA GLU A 375 2.94 7.56 25.93
C GLU A 375 3.14 8.63 24.83
N GLY A 376 4.03 8.39 23.86
CA GLY A 376 4.32 9.33 22.79
C GLY A 376 3.10 9.75 21.96
N THR A 377 2.10 8.88 21.81
CA THR A 377 0.81 9.13 21.11
C THR A 377 -0.25 9.80 22.00
N ALA A 378 -0.08 9.80 23.32
CA ALA A 378 -1.15 10.19 24.26
C ALA A 378 -1.68 11.61 24.04
N GLY A 379 -0.82 12.51 23.54
CA GLY A 379 -1.18 13.87 23.15
C GLY A 379 -2.20 13.91 22.00
N VAL A 380 -1.83 13.36 20.84
CA VAL A 380 -2.71 13.30 19.66
C VAL A 380 -3.96 12.45 19.93
N ALA A 381 -3.88 11.42 20.76
CA ALA A 381 -5.05 10.65 21.20
C ALA A 381 -6.08 11.55 21.93
N GLY A 382 -5.63 12.47 22.78
CA GLY A 382 -6.49 13.49 23.41
C GLY A 382 -7.07 14.48 22.39
N VAL A 383 -6.28 14.91 21.40
CA VAL A 383 -6.75 15.79 20.31
C VAL A 383 -7.83 15.12 19.45
N LEU A 384 -7.71 13.82 19.15
CA LEU A 384 -8.74 13.06 18.44
C LEU A 384 -10.06 13.01 19.23
N LYS A 385 -9.99 12.67 20.53
CA LYS A 385 -11.18 12.70 21.42
C LYS A 385 -11.82 14.08 21.46
N ALA A 386 -11.01 15.14 21.53
CA ALA A 386 -11.48 16.52 21.51
C ALA A 386 -12.12 16.93 20.17
N SER A 387 -11.53 16.53 19.03
CA SER A 387 -12.10 16.74 17.69
C SER A 387 -13.48 16.07 17.56
N LEU A 388 -13.59 14.79 17.93
CA LEU A 388 -14.85 14.04 17.90
C LEU A 388 -15.91 14.65 18.82
N ALA A 389 -15.52 15.08 20.03
CA ALA A 389 -16.41 15.75 20.98
C ALA A 389 -16.98 17.06 20.39
N ILE A 390 -16.14 17.86 19.72
CA ILE A 390 -16.52 19.09 19.01
C ILE A 390 -17.45 18.79 17.82
N GLN A 391 -17.10 17.81 16.97
CA GLN A 391 -17.88 17.43 15.80
C GLN A 391 -19.28 16.99 16.17
N HIS A 392 -19.41 16.08 17.15
CA HIS A 392 -20.69 15.53 17.56
C HIS A 392 -21.47 16.42 18.56
N GLY A 393 -20.82 17.43 19.17
CA GLY A 393 -21.44 18.26 20.19
C GLY A 393 -21.76 17.47 21.47
N ILE A 394 -20.91 16.51 21.83
CA ILE A 394 -21.07 15.62 22.98
C ILE A 394 -19.78 15.63 23.79
N ILE A 395 -19.89 15.80 25.11
CA ILE A 395 -18.78 15.61 26.05
C ILE A 395 -18.75 14.12 26.44
N PRO A 396 -17.71 13.36 26.07
CA PRO A 396 -17.58 11.95 26.44
C PRO A 396 -17.15 11.82 27.91
N PRO A 397 -17.56 10.76 28.62
CA PRO A 397 -17.19 10.58 30.01
C PRO A 397 -15.81 9.96 30.22
N ASN A 398 -15.37 10.03 31.46
CA ASN A 398 -14.19 9.37 32.01
C ASN A 398 -14.62 8.03 32.62
N LEU A 399 -14.11 6.92 32.09
CA LEU A 399 -14.60 5.57 32.41
C LEU A 399 -14.28 5.12 33.85
N LEU A 400 -13.16 5.61 34.40
CA LEU A 400 -12.60 5.16 35.67
C LEU A 400 -12.59 6.30 36.69
N PHE A 401 -13.78 6.65 37.19
CA PHE A 401 -13.97 7.62 38.27
C PHE A 401 -15.18 7.23 39.13
N ASN A 402 -14.98 7.11 40.44
CA ASN A 402 -16.00 6.71 41.41
C ASN A 402 -16.05 7.66 42.61
N GLU A 403 -14.91 7.98 43.22
CA GLU A 403 -14.81 8.87 44.38
C GLU A 403 -13.71 9.90 44.15
N LEU A 404 -13.97 11.18 44.43
CA LEU A 404 -13.00 12.25 44.19
C LEU A 404 -11.83 12.18 45.20
N SER A 405 -10.60 12.27 44.71
CA SER A 405 -9.40 12.29 45.56
C SER A 405 -9.39 13.49 46.52
N PRO A 406 -9.16 13.30 47.84
CA PRO A 406 -8.99 14.39 48.80
C PRO A 406 -7.84 15.34 48.46
N LEU A 407 -6.85 14.89 47.69
CA LEU A 407 -5.73 15.73 47.21
C LEU A 407 -6.14 16.67 46.06
N VAL A 408 -7.19 16.32 45.33
CA VAL A 408 -7.70 17.05 44.16
C VAL A 408 -8.88 17.96 44.56
N ALA A 409 -9.68 17.53 45.53
CA ALA A 409 -10.88 18.23 46.01
C ALA A 409 -10.73 19.74 46.31
N PRO A 410 -9.58 20.27 46.80
CA PRO A 410 -9.40 21.73 46.99
C PRO A 410 -9.52 22.57 45.71
N TYR A 411 -9.37 21.95 44.53
CA TYR A 411 -9.32 22.65 43.23
C TYR A 411 -10.56 22.41 42.35
N THR A 412 -11.55 21.66 42.83
CA THR A 412 -12.69 21.22 42.00
C THR A 412 -13.99 21.99 42.21
N SER A 413 -13.96 23.17 42.83
CA SER A 413 -15.17 23.99 43.06
C SER A 413 -16.01 24.14 41.80
N HIS A 414 -15.38 24.44 40.66
CA HIS A 414 -16.01 24.58 39.34
C HIS A 414 -15.66 23.46 38.34
N LEU A 415 -14.89 22.43 38.75
CA LEU A 415 -14.46 21.35 37.87
C LEU A 415 -15.35 20.11 38.05
N ARG A 416 -15.77 19.48 36.95
CA ARG A 416 -16.64 18.30 36.98
C ARG A 416 -16.10 17.18 36.10
N VAL A 417 -15.94 15.98 36.65
CA VAL A 417 -15.58 14.79 35.87
C VAL A 417 -16.87 14.18 35.29
N PRO A 418 -17.05 14.12 33.96
CA PRO A 418 -18.23 13.51 33.37
C PRO A 418 -18.14 11.98 33.50
N THR A 419 -19.17 11.33 34.05
CA THR A 419 -19.26 9.84 34.16
C THR A 419 -20.27 9.23 33.20
N GLN A 420 -21.05 10.05 32.50
CA GLN A 420 -21.94 9.69 31.39
C GLN A 420 -21.72 10.66 30.21
N ALA A 421 -22.11 10.27 29.00
CA ALA A 421 -22.07 11.17 27.84
C ALA A 421 -23.06 12.34 28.04
N LEU A 422 -22.58 13.57 27.88
CA LEU A 422 -23.38 14.79 28.06
C LEU A 422 -23.50 15.53 26.73
N SER A 423 -24.67 16.12 26.46
CA SER A 423 -24.78 17.14 25.41
C SER A 423 -23.83 18.31 25.68
N TRP A 424 -23.38 19.01 24.63
CA TRP A 424 -22.60 20.24 24.83
C TRP A 424 -23.39 21.26 25.65
N PRO A 425 -22.75 21.99 26.59
CA PRO A 425 -23.39 23.08 27.31
C PRO A 425 -23.91 24.17 26.36
N ASP A 426 -25.01 24.82 26.75
CA ASP A 426 -25.55 25.97 26.02
C ASP A 426 -24.53 27.11 25.95
N LEU A 427 -24.31 27.62 24.74
CA LEU A 427 -23.33 28.65 24.43
C LEU A 427 -24.01 29.95 23.97
N PRO A 428 -23.42 31.12 24.26
CA PRO A 428 -23.86 32.38 23.65
C PRO A 428 -23.80 32.29 22.12
N SER A 429 -24.76 32.91 21.44
CA SER A 429 -24.84 32.91 19.97
C SER A 429 -23.53 33.37 19.34
N GLY A 430 -22.99 32.56 18.41
CA GLY A 430 -21.69 32.80 17.75
C GLY A 430 -20.45 32.37 18.55
N SER A 431 -20.60 31.77 19.74
CA SER A 431 -19.47 31.17 20.47
C SER A 431 -19.21 29.73 20.01
N PRO A 432 -18.01 29.40 19.48
CA PRO A 432 -17.71 28.05 19.02
C PRO A 432 -17.56 27.07 20.20
N ARG A 433 -17.91 25.80 19.97
CA ARG A 433 -17.60 24.70 20.89
C ARG A 433 -16.08 24.59 21.03
N ARG A 434 -15.54 24.70 22.25
CA ARG A 434 -14.10 24.81 22.50
C ARG A 434 -13.61 23.78 23.51
N VAL A 435 -12.48 23.15 23.19
CA VAL A 435 -11.80 22.15 24.04
C VAL A 435 -10.35 22.54 24.26
N SER A 436 -9.86 22.37 25.49
CA SER A 436 -8.43 22.43 25.80
C SER A 436 -7.87 21.00 25.95
N VAL A 437 -6.63 20.77 25.50
CA VAL A 437 -5.94 19.47 25.61
C VAL A 437 -4.56 19.66 26.24
N ASN A 438 -4.24 18.86 27.26
CA ASN A 438 -2.92 18.80 27.92
C ASN A 438 -2.18 17.50 27.59
N SER A 439 -0.85 17.57 27.50
CA SER A 439 0.00 16.41 27.80
C SER A 439 1.35 16.86 28.35
N PHE A 440 1.79 16.17 29.42
CA PHE A 440 2.98 16.51 30.19
C PHE A 440 3.94 15.33 30.18
N GLY A 441 5.16 15.53 29.66
CA GLY A 441 6.21 14.52 29.65
C GLY A 441 6.85 14.37 31.03
N PHE A 442 7.18 13.14 31.45
CA PHE A 442 7.76 12.89 32.78
C PHE A 442 9.10 13.61 33.03
N GLY A 443 9.79 14.10 32.00
CA GLY A 443 10.98 14.96 32.15
C GLY A 443 10.66 16.46 32.36
N GLY A 444 9.39 16.81 32.56
CA GLY A 444 8.91 18.17 32.77
C GLY A 444 8.63 18.97 31.50
N ALA A 445 8.49 18.33 30.33
CA ALA A 445 8.18 18.98 29.07
C ALA A 445 6.67 19.02 28.82
N ASN A 446 6.05 20.19 28.96
CA ASN A 446 4.61 20.38 28.91
C ASN A 446 4.13 20.92 27.56
N ALA A 447 2.95 20.49 27.14
CA ALA A 447 2.28 21.01 25.94
C ALA A 447 0.77 21.21 26.17
N HIS A 448 0.22 22.28 25.60
CA HIS A 448 -1.19 22.66 25.66
C HIS A 448 -1.72 23.05 24.28
N VAL A 449 -2.98 22.68 23.99
CA VAL A 449 -3.66 22.97 22.72
C VAL A 449 -5.09 23.46 22.99
N ILE A 450 -5.53 24.43 22.19
CA ILE A 450 -6.92 24.93 22.19
C ILE A 450 -7.56 24.60 20.85
N LEU A 451 -8.66 23.86 20.86
CA LEU A 451 -9.44 23.43 19.70
C LEU A 451 -10.81 24.11 19.70
N GLY A 452 -11.34 24.45 18.53
CA GLY A 452 -12.67 25.05 18.35
C GLY A 452 -13.47 24.41 17.21
N SER A 453 -14.81 24.50 17.26
CA SER A 453 -15.68 24.13 16.14
C SER A 453 -15.43 25.02 14.92
N PHE A 454 -15.53 24.42 13.73
CA PHE A 454 -15.55 25.14 12.47
C PHE A 454 -17.00 25.32 11.99
N GLU A 455 -17.44 26.57 11.84
CA GLU A 455 -18.77 26.92 11.31
C GLU A 455 -18.67 27.38 9.86
N GLY A 456 -18.20 26.49 8.98
CA GLY A 456 -17.99 26.77 7.56
C GLY A 456 -19.15 26.35 6.66
N ALA A 457 -19.94 27.34 6.25
CA ALA A 457 -21.09 27.24 5.35
C ALA A 457 -22.28 26.39 5.87
N PRO A 458 -23.54 26.81 5.61
CA PRO A 458 -24.69 26.00 5.99
C PRO A 458 -24.70 24.68 5.23
N SER A 459 -24.92 23.57 5.93
CA SER A 459 -25.37 22.29 5.37
C SER A 459 -26.83 22.38 4.93
N SER A 460 -27.17 23.39 4.12
CA SER A 460 -28.44 23.47 3.44
C SER A 460 -28.42 22.53 2.24
N SER A 461 -28.98 21.34 2.42
CA SER A 461 -29.42 20.47 1.32
C SER A 461 -30.56 21.16 0.56
N THR A 462 -30.24 22.18 -0.23
CA THR A 462 -31.19 22.82 -1.14
C THR A 462 -31.45 21.89 -2.32
N ASN A 463 -32.65 21.31 -2.37
CA ASN A 463 -33.20 20.41 -3.37
C ASN A 463 -32.41 20.26 -4.68
N CYS A 464 -31.53 19.25 -4.74
CA CYS A 464 -30.98 18.73 -5.99
C CYS A 464 -31.94 17.70 -6.63
N GLU A 465 -33.22 18.05 -6.78
CA GLU A 465 -34.29 17.11 -7.21
C GLU A 465 -34.26 16.74 -8.71
N HIS A 466 -33.30 17.26 -9.50
CA HIS A 466 -33.36 17.22 -10.97
C HIS A 466 -32.06 16.84 -11.71
N VAL A 467 -31.01 16.36 -11.03
CA VAL A 467 -29.80 15.85 -11.71
C VAL A 467 -29.72 14.34 -11.57
N THR A 468 -29.63 13.63 -12.69
CA THR A 468 -29.42 12.18 -12.71
C THR A 468 -28.02 11.83 -12.22
N SER A 469 -27.91 10.90 -11.27
CA SER A 469 -26.62 10.38 -10.78
C SER A 469 -25.80 9.69 -11.88
N GLU A 470 -26.49 9.16 -12.90
CA GLU A 470 -25.90 8.45 -14.04
C GLU A 470 -24.95 9.29 -14.92
N ILE A 471 -24.78 10.59 -14.67
CA ILE A 471 -23.80 11.40 -15.41
C ILE A 471 -22.35 11.06 -15.04
N LEU A 472 -22.10 10.44 -13.87
CA LEU A 472 -20.76 10.02 -13.42
C LEU A 472 -20.67 8.50 -13.22
N PRO A 473 -19.48 7.90 -13.44
CA PRO A 473 -19.17 6.55 -13.00
C PRO A 473 -18.85 6.50 -11.49
N PHE A 474 -19.12 5.36 -10.87
CA PHE A 474 -18.54 4.97 -9.58
C PHE A 474 -17.20 4.30 -9.84
N VAL A 475 -16.11 4.85 -9.30
CA VAL A 475 -14.74 4.38 -9.58
C VAL A 475 -14.10 3.75 -8.35
N PHE A 476 -13.34 2.68 -8.56
CA PHE A 476 -12.69 1.91 -7.50
C PHE A 476 -11.29 1.50 -7.93
N SER A 477 -10.31 1.69 -7.05
CA SER A 477 -8.94 1.26 -7.30
C SER A 477 -8.25 0.68 -6.06
N ALA A 478 -7.27 -0.20 -6.28
CA ALA A 478 -6.41 -0.71 -5.23
C ALA A 478 -5.00 -1.05 -5.73
N ALA A 479 -4.07 -1.34 -4.81
CA ALA A 479 -2.71 -1.76 -5.17
C ALA A 479 -2.63 -3.24 -5.61
N SER A 480 -3.61 -4.06 -5.23
CA SER A 480 -3.74 -5.48 -5.59
C SER A 480 -5.18 -5.85 -5.95
N GLU A 481 -5.38 -7.00 -6.61
CA GLU A 481 -6.73 -7.53 -6.91
C GLU A 481 -7.46 -8.02 -5.66
N ALA A 482 -6.73 -8.48 -4.64
CA ALA A 482 -7.28 -8.87 -3.35
C ALA A 482 -7.86 -7.65 -2.62
N SER A 483 -7.08 -6.58 -2.49
CA SER A 483 -7.53 -5.32 -1.90
C SER A 483 -8.64 -4.66 -2.73
N LEU A 484 -8.61 -4.73 -4.07
CA LEU A 484 -9.73 -4.23 -4.89
C LEU A 484 -11.03 -4.98 -4.57
N THR A 485 -10.96 -6.31 -4.42
CA THR A 485 -12.14 -7.11 -4.05
C THR A 485 -12.66 -6.74 -2.66
N ALA A 486 -11.76 -6.42 -1.71
CA ALA A 486 -12.14 -5.90 -0.40
C ALA A 486 -12.73 -4.48 -0.46
N VAL A 487 -12.21 -3.58 -1.30
CA VAL A 487 -12.78 -2.23 -1.54
C VAL A 487 -14.24 -2.34 -2.01
N LEU A 488 -14.51 -3.23 -2.98
CA LEU A 488 -15.86 -3.45 -3.49
C LEU A 488 -16.82 -3.99 -2.41
N ARG A 489 -16.37 -4.95 -1.57
CA ARG A 489 -17.17 -5.44 -0.43
C ARG A 489 -17.45 -4.35 0.60
N ASN A 490 -16.45 -3.56 0.95
CA ASN A 490 -16.60 -2.44 1.89
C ASN A 490 -17.58 -1.39 1.35
N CYS A 491 -17.60 -1.16 0.03
CA CYS A 491 -18.57 -0.28 -0.61
C CYS A 491 -19.99 -0.86 -0.58
N VAL A 492 -20.20 -2.16 -0.88
CA VAL A 492 -21.51 -2.81 -0.75
C VAL A 492 -22.07 -2.63 0.66
N LYS A 493 -21.23 -2.88 1.67
CA LYS A 493 -21.56 -2.73 3.09
C LYS A 493 -21.87 -1.27 3.48
N TYR A 494 -21.07 -0.32 3.01
CA TYR A 494 -21.35 1.12 3.21
C TYR A 494 -22.73 1.52 2.63
N LEU A 495 -23.09 1.02 1.45
CA LEU A 495 -24.39 1.26 0.82
C LEU A 495 -25.57 0.57 1.54
N GLU A 496 -25.31 -0.45 2.36
CA GLU A 496 -26.30 -1.08 3.25
C GLU A 496 -26.55 -0.26 4.51
N GLU A 497 -25.51 0.36 5.04
CA GLU A 497 -25.55 1.22 6.22
C GLU A 497 -26.10 2.62 5.92
N HIS A 498 -25.93 3.11 4.68
CA HIS A 498 -26.29 4.46 4.25
C HIS A 498 -27.31 4.45 3.09
N PRO A 499 -28.53 3.92 3.28
CA PRO A 499 -29.54 3.77 2.22
C PRO A 499 -30.10 5.10 1.68
N ALA A 500 -29.72 6.24 2.27
CA ALA A 500 -30.08 7.58 1.83
C ALA A 500 -28.90 8.38 1.25
N VAL A 501 -27.75 7.73 0.96
CA VAL A 501 -26.57 8.40 0.43
C VAL A 501 -26.83 9.01 -0.95
N ASN A 502 -26.35 10.24 -1.16
CA ASN A 502 -26.43 10.89 -2.45
C ASN A 502 -25.42 10.26 -3.43
N LEU A 503 -25.95 9.55 -4.43
CA LEU A 503 -25.16 8.84 -5.42
C LEU A 503 -24.23 9.74 -6.26
N LEU A 504 -24.63 10.99 -6.54
CA LEU A 504 -23.80 11.92 -7.29
C LEU A 504 -22.62 12.43 -6.46
N GLU A 505 -22.86 12.72 -5.17
CA GLU A 505 -21.81 13.09 -4.21
C GLU A 505 -20.86 11.92 -3.94
N LEU A 506 -21.37 10.68 -3.87
CA LEU A 506 -20.55 9.47 -3.78
C LEU A 506 -19.66 9.29 -5.01
N ALA A 507 -20.21 9.35 -6.23
CA ALA A 507 -19.45 9.23 -7.47
C ALA A 507 -18.37 10.33 -7.59
N ALA A 508 -18.72 11.58 -7.28
CA ALA A 508 -17.77 12.69 -7.30
C ALA A 508 -16.66 12.56 -6.24
N SER A 509 -16.99 12.04 -5.05
CA SER A 509 -16.01 11.79 -3.98
C SER A 509 -15.03 10.68 -4.34
N LEU A 510 -15.53 9.56 -4.89
CA LEU A 510 -14.68 8.47 -5.41
C LEU A 510 -13.77 8.94 -6.56
N LEU A 511 -14.26 9.80 -7.45
CA LEU A 511 -13.49 10.34 -8.58
C LEU A 511 -12.41 11.35 -8.16
N LYS A 512 -12.70 12.25 -7.21
CA LYS A 512 -11.86 13.44 -6.94
C LYS A 512 -11.12 13.41 -5.59
N LYS A 513 -11.64 12.72 -4.59
CA LYS A 513 -11.16 12.73 -3.19
C LYS A 513 -10.63 11.35 -2.74
N ARG A 514 -10.23 10.48 -3.70
CA ARG A 514 -9.55 9.19 -3.48
C ARG A 514 -8.36 9.02 -4.42
N SER A 515 -7.34 8.28 -3.99
CA SER A 515 -6.14 7.99 -4.79
C SER A 515 -6.46 7.06 -5.98
N THR A 516 -5.82 7.27 -7.12
CA THR A 516 -5.96 6.40 -8.30
C THR A 516 -4.81 5.38 -8.38
N LEU A 517 -5.07 4.14 -7.97
CA LEU A 517 -4.08 3.06 -7.79
C LEU A 517 -3.94 2.15 -9.03
N SER A 518 -3.18 1.05 -8.92
CA SER A 518 -2.75 0.21 -10.05
C SER A 518 -3.87 -0.61 -10.67
N HIS A 519 -4.68 -1.31 -9.87
CA HIS A 519 -5.85 -2.07 -10.33
C HIS A 519 -7.06 -1.17 -10.30
N ARG A 520 -7.73 -0.97 -11.44
CA ARG A 520 -8.84 -0.02 -11.58
C ARG A 520 -10.07 -0.67 -12.19
N LEU A 521 -11.23 -0.25 -11.69
CA LEU A 521 -12.56 -0.66 -12.14
C LEU A 521 -13.55 0.49 -11.99
N PHE A 522 -14.61 0.50 -12.80
CA PHE A 522 -15.68 1.49 -12.70
C PHE A 522 -17.03 0.90 -13.09
N PHE A 523 -18.10 1.51 -12.59
CA PHE A 523 -19.49 1.10 -12.82
C PHE A 523 -20.38 2.31 -13.13
N THR A 524 -21.54 2.07 -13.73
CA THR A 524 -22.61 3.06 -13.94
C THR A 524 -23.91 2.52 -13.36
N ALA A 525 -24.59 3.30 -12.52
CA ALA A 525 -25.83 2.92 -11.85
C ALA A 525 -26.71 4.14 -11.56
N GLY A 526 -28.01 4.01 -11.76
CA GLY A 526 -28.99 5.06 -11.47
C GLY A 526 -29.60 4.99 -10.07
N THR A 527 -29.46 3.86 -9.37
CA THR A 527 -29.99 3.64 -8.01
C THR A 527 -28.97 2.92 -7.11
N ILE A 528 -29.19 2.97 -5.79
CA ILE A 528 -28.32 2.31 -4.81
C ILE A 528 -28.38 0.78 -5.00
N GLU A 529 -29.55 0.24 -5.31
CA GLU A 529 -29.80 -1.19 -5.56
C GLU A 529 -29.01 -1.65 -6.79
N SER A 530 -29.14 -0.96 -7.92
CA SER A 530 -28.42 -1.30 -9.16
C SER A 530 -26.90 -1.19 -9.03
N LEU A 531 -26.41 -0.27 -8.19
CA LEU A 531 -24.99 -0.21 -7.82
C LEU A 531 -24.59 -1.41 -6.95
N ARG A 532 -25.34 -1.72 -5.89
CA ARG A 532 -25.07 -2.86 -4.99
C ARG A 532 -25.10 -4.20 -5.75
N GLU A 533 -26.04 -4.39 -6.67
CA GLU A 533 -26.11 -5.59 -7.52
C GLU A 533 -24.90 -5.74 -8.43
N ALA A 534 -24.46 -4.65 -9.08
CA ALA A 534 -23.28 -4.65 -9.93
C ALA A 534 -21.99 -4.94 -9.14
N LEU A 535 -21.83 -4.32 -7.97
CA LEU A 535 -20.70 -4.57 -7.07
C LEU A 535 -20.68 -6.01 -6.55
N ASN A 536 -21.82 -6.55 -6.10
CA ASN A 536 -21.94 -7.93 -5.63
C ASN A 536 -21.65 -8.95 -6.73
N SER A 537 -22.18 -8.75 -7.93
CA SER A 537 -21.91 -9.62 -9.08
C SER A 537 -20.42 -9.65 -9.42
N GLU A 538 -19.74 -8.50 -9.36
CA GLU A 538 -18.30 -8.42 -9.57
C GLU A 538 -17.49 -9.12 -8.46
N VAL A 539 -17.86 -8.93 -7.19
CA VAL A 539 -17.20 -9.61 -6.06
C VAL A 539 -17.33 -11.13 -6.17
N GLN A 540 -18.50 -11.63 -6.60
CA GLN A 540 -18.72 -13.05 -6.88
C GLN A 540 -17.85 -13.52 -8.06
N ARG A 541 -17.85 -12.81 -9.18
CA ARG A 541 -17.03 -13.13 -10.37
C ARG A 541 -15.54 -13.18 -10.03
N ARG A 542 -15.04 -12.22 -9.26
CA ARG A 542 -13.64 -12.15 -8.78
C ARG A 542 -13.23 -13.30 -7.86
N SER A 543 -14.19 -13.91 -7.18
CA SER A 543 -13.94 -15.08 -6.34
C SER A 543 -13.71 -16.36 -7.16
N ALA A 544 -14.01 -16.34 -8.46
CA ALA A 544 -13.75 -17.43 -9.41
C ALA A 544 -12.61 -17.10 -10.40
N ASP A 545 -12.50 -15.86 -10.87
CA ASP A 545 -11.42 -15.39 -11.76
C ASP A 545 -11.05 -13.92 -11.44
N MET A 546 -9.81 -13.72 -10.99
CA MET A 546 -9.30 -12.42 -10.56
C MET A 546 -8.90 -11.50 -11.73
N SER A 547 -8.60 -12.07 -12.92
CA SER A 547 -7.79 -11.46 -14.00
C SER A 547 -8.34 -10.20 -14.69
N ALA A 548 -9.61 -9.84 -14.47
CA ALA A 548 -10.29 -8.77 -15.20
C ALA A 548 -10.14 -7.39 -14.54
N THR A 549 -8.91 -6.90 -14.34
CA THR A 549 -8.65 -5.51 -13.90
C THR A 549 -7.89 -4.69 -14.94
N ILE A 550 -8.18 -3.39 -15.01
CA ILE A 550 -7.35 -2.45 -15.78
C ILE A 550 -6.11 -2.17 -14.94
N THR A 551 -4.97 -2.76 -15.33
CA THR A 551 -3.68 -2.67 -14.64
C THR A 551 -2.66 -1.75 -15.35
N ARG A 552 -3.04 -1.17 -16.49
CA ARG A 552 -2.17 -0.40 -17.39
C ARG A 552 -1.34 0.64 -16.64
N ARG A 553 -0.02 0.65 -16.88
CA ARG A 553 0.93 1.58 -16.25
C ARG A 553 0.63 3.01 -16.68
N LEU A 554 0.36 3.87 -15.70
CA LEU A 554 0.02 5.27 -15.94
C LEU A 554 1.29 6.13 -15.90
N THR A 555 1.56 6.82 -17.01
CA THR A 555 2.64 7.82 -17.14
C THR A 555 2.22 9.17 -16.52
N PRO A 556 3.12 9.90 -15.85
CA PRO A 556 2.93 11.32 -15.55
C PRO A 556 2.96 12.19 -16.82
N GLY A 557 2.34 13.37 -16.78
CA GLY A 557 2.41 14.37 -17.84
C GLY A 557 1.19 14.45 -18.76
N SER A 558 1.24 15.37 -19.72
CA SER A 558 0.17 15.66 -20.68
C SER A 558 -0.17 14.45 -21.56
N LYS A 559 -1.46 14.12 -21.67
CA LYS A 559 -1.93 12.95 -22.42
C LYS A 559 -2.02 13.22 -23.92
N LYS A 560 -1.46 12.31 -24.71
CA LYS A 560 -1.59 12.29 -26.18
C LYS A 560 -2.83 11.52 -26.55
N ILE A 561 -3.92 12.25 -26.82
CA ILE A 561 -5.22 11.68 -27.18
C ILE A 561 -5.53 11.99 -28.65
N LEU A 562 -5.91 10.97 -29.42
CA LEU A 562 -6.26 11.07 -30.83
C LEU A 562 -7.78 11.05 -31.01
N GLY A 563 -8.36 12.13 -31.55
CA GLY A 563 -9.78 12.21 -31.86
C GLY A 563 -10.10 11.65 -33.26
N VAL A 564 -11.01 10.70 -33.33
CA VAL A 564 -11.46 10.06 -34.57
C VAL A 564 -12.93 10.43 -34.83
N PHE A 565 -13.22 11.14 -35.91
CA PHE A 565 -14.54 11.73 -36.18
C PHE A 565 -15.32 10.96 -37.24
N THR A 566 -16.51 10.47 -36.87
CA THR A 566 -17.33 9.58 -37.70
C THR A 566 -17.87 10.24 -38.97
N GLY A 567 -17.87 9.48 -40.07
CA GLY A 567 -18.51 9.81 -41.34
C GLY A 567 -20.04 9.69 -41.31
N GLN A 568 -20.63 9.48 -42.49
CA GLN A 568 -22.08 9.23 -42.65
C GLN A 568 -22.37 7.73 -42.47
N GLY A 569 -23.55 7.40 -41.93
CA GLY A 569 -23.98 6.01 -41.66
C GLY A 569 -23.86 5.56 -40.20
N ALA A 570 -23.34 6.41 -39.30
CA ALA A 570 -23.31 6.17 -37.86
C ALA A 570 -24.56 6.70 -37.13
N GLN A 571 -25.37 7.54 -37.79
CA GLN A 571 -26.54 8.20 -37.20
C GLN A 571 -27.72 7.24 -36.95
N TRP A 572 -28.52 7.53 -35.93
CA TRP A 572 -29.74 6.82 -35.56
C TRP A 572 -30.74 7.80 -34.90
N PRO A 573 -32.05 7.53 -34.91
CA PRO A 573 -33.06 8.44 -34.35
C PRO A 573 -32.82 8.73 -32.85
N GLN A 574 -33.05 9.96 -32.41
CA GLN A 574 -32.93 10.37 -30.99
C GLN A 574 -31.52 10.22 -30.37
N MET A 575 -30.49 10.05 -31.21
CA MET A 575 -29.08 9.92 -30.80
C MET A 575 -28.57 11.08 -29.91
N GLY A 576 -28.35 10.82 -28.62
CA GLY A 576 -27.85 11.83 -27.68
C GLY A 576 -28.85 12.92 -27.30
N LEU A 577 -30.14 12.74 -27.64
CA LEU A 577 -31.22 13.64 -27.24
C LEU A 577 -31.37 13.70 -25.71
N ASP A 578 -31.10 12.59 -25.02
CA ASP A 578 -31.10 12.46 -23.56
C ASP A 578 -30.00 13.29 -22.88
N VAL A 579 -28.83 13.41 -23.51
CA VAL A 579 -27.76 14.32 -23.08
C VAL A 579 -28.21 15.77 -23.24
N ILE A 580 -28.77 16.12 -24.40
CA ILE A 580 -29.20 17.50 -24.68
C ILE A 580 -30.36 17.92 -23.78
N SER A 581 -31.32 17.04 -23.49
CA SER A 581 -32.45 17.38 -22.62
C SER A 581 -32.04 17.65 -21.17
N GLN A 582 -31.00 16.96 -20.67
CA GLN A 582 -30.52 17.08 -19.27
C GLN A 582 -29.35 18.06 -19.09
N CYS A 583 -28.59 18.38 -20.15
CA CYS A 583 -27.44 19.27 -20.08
C CYS A 583 -27.80 20.69 -20.52
N SER A 584 -27.93 21.60 -19.56
CA SER A 584 -28.30 23.00 -19.78
C SER A 584 -27.40 23.72 -20.80
N LEU A 585 -26.08 23.46 -20.78
CA LEU A 585 -25.14 24.02 -21.74
C LEU A 585 -25.22 23.36 -23.12
N ALA A 586 -25.55 22.07 -23.21
CA ALA A 586 -25.80 21.43 -24.51
C ALA A 586 -27.06 21.97 -25.19
N GLN A 587 -28.09 22.35 -24.43
CA GLN A 587 -29.23 23.10 -24.98
C GLN A 587 -28.82 24.49 -25.50
N GLY A 588 -27.91 25.17 -24.78
CA GLY A 588 -27.30 26.43 -25.22
C GLY A 588 -26.60 26.27 -26.57
N TRP A 589 -25.67 25.32 -26.67
CA TRP A 589 -24.95 25.04 -27.92
C TRP A 589 -25.90 24.60 -29.04
N MET A 590 -26.94 23.81 -28.77
CA MET A 590 -27.95 23.45 -29.78
C MET A 590 -28.73 24.67 -30.29
N LYS A 591 -29.05 25.63 -29.41
CA LYS A 591 -29.67 26.91 -29.81
C LYS A 591 -28.71 27.77 -30.64
N GLU A 592 -27.44 27.85 -30.28
CA GLU A 592 -26.41 28.55 -31.08
C GLU A 592 -26.22 27.92 -32.47
N LEU A 593 -26.20 26.58 -32.53
CA LEU A 593 -26.12 25.81 -33.78
C LEU A 593 -27.34 26.06 -34.67
N GLN A 594 -28.55 26.08 -34.10
CA GLN A 594 -29.77 26.43 -34.83
C GLN A 594 -29.74 27.90 -35.30
N GLN A 595 -29.39 28.84 -34.43
CA GLN A 595 -29.29 30.27 -34.76
C GLN A 595 -28.27 30.53 -35.88
N ALA A 596 -27.17 29.76 -35.92
CA ALA A 596 -26.20 29.83 -37.01
C ALA A 596 -26.80 29.42 -38.37
N LEU A 597 -27.78 28.51 -38.41
CA LEU A 597 -28.52 28.14 -39.61
C LEU A 597 -29.68 29.10 -39.91
N ASP A 598 -30.40 29.59 -38.90
CA ASP A 598 -31.51 30.54 -39.06
C ASP A 598 -31.09 31.89 -39.64
N THR A 599 -29.80 32.21 -39.52
CA THR A 599 -29.11 33.41 -40.02
C THR A 599 -28.39 33.17 -41.36
N LEU A 600 -28.69 32.07 -42.06
CA LEU A 600 -28.32 31.90 -43.46
C LEU A 600 -29.17 32.82 -44.36
N PRO A 601 -28.69 33.15 -45.59
CA PRO A 601 -29.51 33.79 -46.61
C PRO A 601 -30.82 33.03 -46.86
N VAL A 602 -31.86 33.72 -47.34
CA VAL A 602 -33.22 33.15 -47.45
C VAL A 602 -33.25 31.93 -48.37
N GLU A 603 -32.45 31.96 -49.43
CA GLU A 603 -32.23 30.87 -50.40
C GLU A 603 -31.55 29.61 -49.81
N TYR A 604 -30.91 29.74 -48.64
CA TYR A 604 -30.22 28.66 -47.92
C TYR A 604 -30.78 28.43 -46.50
N LYS A 605 -31.96 28.95 -46.17
CA LYS A 605 -32.52 28.79 -44.83
C LYS A 605 -33.22 27.43 -44.68
N PRO A 606 -32.92 26.62 -43.64
CA PRO A 606 -33.61 25.35 -43.43
C PRO A 606 -35.09 25.54 -43.12
N THR A 607 -35.90 24.58 -43.56
CA THR A 607 -37.34 24.44 -43.26
C THR A 607 -37.61 23.59 -42.02
N PHE A 608 -36.58 23.23 -41.26
CA PHE A 608 -36.62 22.37 -40.08
C PHE A 608 -35.67 22.90 -39.00
N THR A 609 -35.87 22.50 -37.74
CA THR A 609 -34.88 22.72 -36.68
C THR A 609 -34.09 21.44 -36.39
N LEU A 610 -32.83 21.60 -35.99
CA LEU A 610 -31.95 20.51 -35.60
C LEU A 610 -32.55 19.66 -34.47
N LEU A 611 -33.28 20.29 -33.55
CA LEU A 611 -33.89 19.62 -32.39
C LEU A 611 -35.14 18.82 -32.77
N ASP A 612 -35.97 19.32 -33.69
CA ASP A 612 -37.15 18.59 -34.16
C ASP A 612 -36.75 17.30 -34.90
N GLU A 613 -35.77 17.39 -35.81
CA GLU A 613 -35.26 16.23 -36.55
C GLU A 613 -34.53 15.23 -35.65
N LEU A 614 -33.86 15.70 -34.60
CA LEU A 614 -33.25 14.82 -33.60
C LEU A 614 -34.30 14.15 -32.71
N SER A 615 -35.40 14.85 -32.41
CA SER A 615 -36.49 14.34 -31.56
C SER A 615 -37.43 13.38 -32.29
N ALA A 616 -37.45 13.41 -33.62
CA ALA A 616 -38.31 12.56 -34.44
C ALA A 616 -38.08 11.06 -34.15
N PRO A 617 -39.15 10.29 -33.85
CA PRO A 617 -39.04 8.83 -33.68
C PRO A 617 -38.70 8.15 -35.01
N ASP A 618 -38.16 6.93 -34.95
CA ASP A 618 -37.66 6.15 -36.09
C ASP A 618 -38.63 6.12 -37.29
N ALA A 619 -39.92 5.87 -37.04
CA ALA A 619 -40.97 5.80 -38.05
C ALA A 619 -41.16 7.10 -38.88
N THR A 620 -40.72 8.25 -38.38
CA THR A 620 -40.81 9.57 -39.05
C THR A 620 -39.45 10.23 -39.28
N SER A 621 -38.34 9.56 -38.93
CA SER A 621 -37.02 10.18 -38.92
C SER A 621 -36.46 10.38 -40.33
N ARG A 622 -36.01 11.61 -40.63
CA ARG A 622 -35.40 11.94 -41.94
C ARG A 622 -33.88 11.79 -41.97
N LEU A 623 -33.29 11.16 -40.94
CA LEU A 623 -31.83 10.95 -40.79
C LEU A 623 -31.19 10.01 -41.84
N ASN A 624 -31.95 9.50 -42.80
CA ASN A 624 -31.43 8.84 -43.99
C ASN A 624 -31.10 9.82 -45.14
N SER A 625 -31.61 11.05 -45.11
CA SER A 625 -31.30 12.09 -46.11
C SER A 625 -30.03 12.85 -45.74
N ALA A 626 -29.16 13.11 -46.73
CA ALA A 626 -27.95 13.92 -46.56
C ALA A 626 -28.21 15.31 -45.94
N ALA A 627 -29.27 15.98 -46.40
CA ALA A 627 -29.63 17.36 -46.01
C ALA A 627 -29.98 17.51 -44.52
N VAL A 628 -30.43 16.44 -43.87
CA VAL A 628 -30.76 16.42 -42.44
C VAL A 628 -29.67 15.73 -41.62
N SER A 629 -29.17 14.58 -42.07
CA SER A 629 -28.24 13.76 -41.30
C SER A 629 -26.87 14.41 -41.07
N LEU A 630 -26.31 15.09 -42.08
CA LEU A 630 -25.01 15.75 -41.99
C LEU A 630 -24.98 16.88 -40.92
N PRO A 631 -25.88 17.88 -40.93
CA PRO A 631 -25.87 18.92 -39.91
C PRO A 631 -26.21 18.39 -38.52
N VAL A 632 -27.21 17.51 -38.37
CA VAL A 632 -27.59 16.96 -37.05
C VAL A 632 -26.46 16.12 -36.44
N ARG A 633 -25.74 15.32 -37.24
CA ARG A 633 -24.55 14.58 -36.76
C ARG A 633 -23.40 15.52 -36.41
N THR A 634 -23.13 16.55 -37.23
CA THR A 634 -22.06 17.52 -36.95
C THR A 634 -22.38 18.36 -35.69
N ALA A 635 -23.64 18.71 -35.44
CA ALA A 635 -24.09 19.33 -34.19
C ALA A 635 -23.72 18.48 -32.96
N LEU A 636 -23.96 17.17 -33.00
CA LEU A 636 -23.59 16.25 -31.93
C LEU A 636 -22.07 16.09 -31.78
N GLN A 637 -21.30 16.09 -32.88
CA GLN A 637 -19.84 16.07 -32.82
C GLN A 637 -19.30 17.33 -32.12
N ILE A 638 -19.86 18.51 -32.44
CA ILE A 638 -19.53 19.78 -31.78
C ILE A 638 -19.86 19.75 -30.29
N ILE A 639 -21.08 19.32 -29.91
CA ILE A 639 -21.50 19.22 -28.50
C ILE A 639 -20.57 18.27 -27.73
N LYS A 640 -20.15 17.15 -28.33
CA LYS A 640 -19.23 16.19 -27.70
C LYS A 640 -17.82 16.75 -27.52
N VAL A 641 -17.31 17.49 -28.50
CA VAL A 641 -16.03 18.21 -28.37
C VAL A 641 -16.10 19.23 -27.23
N ASN A 642 -17.20 19.96 -27.08
CA ASN A 642 -17.39 20.90 -25.98
C ASN A 642 -17.45 20.19 -24.61
N ILE A 643 -18.04 19.00 -24.53
CA ILE A 643 -18.02 18.16 -23.32
C ILE A 643 -16.59 17.69 -23.00
N LEU A 644 -15.80 17.26 -23.99
CA LEU A 644 -14.39 16.88 -23.80
C LEU A 644 -13.56 18.06 -23.26
N TRP A 645 -13.68 19.24 -23.87
CA TRP A 645 -13.01 20.46 -23.36
C TRP A 645 -13.44 20.81 -21.93
N SER A 646 -14.72 20.65 -21.60
CA SER A 646 -15.25 20.90 -20.26
C SER A 646 -14.81 19.86 -19.21
N LEU A 647 -14.39 18.67 -19.65
CA LEU A 647 -13.71 17.65 -18.83
C LEU A 647 -12.20 17.91 -18.71
N GLY A 648 -11.63 18.93 -19.36
CA GLY A 648 -10.18 19.14 -19.45
C GLY A 648 -9.46 18.25 -20.47
N ILE A 649 -10.20 17.50 -21.29
CA ILE A 649 -9.66 16.61 -22.32
C ILE A 649 -9.39 17.41 -23.61
N GLU A 650 -8.12 17.73 -23.85
CA GLU A 650 -7.63 18.29 -25.11
C GLU A 650 -7.10 17.19 -26.03
N LEU A 651 -7.38 17.32 -27.33
CA LEU A 651 -6.95 16.35 -28.35
C LEU A 651 -5.60 16.78 -28.94
N ALA A 652 -4.63 15.87 -28.94
CA ALA A 652 -3.30 16.12 -29.50
C ALA A 652 -3.30 16.10 -31.04
N ALA A 653 -4.12 15.22 -31.63
CA ALA A 653 -4.41 15.22 -33.05
C ALA A 653 -5.84 14.76 -33.32
N VAL A 654 -6.32 15.04 -34.53
CA VAL A 654 -7.66 14.65 -35.01
C VAL A 654 -7.63 14.17 -36.46
N VAL A 655 -8.43 13.14 -36.73
CA VAL A 655 -8.67 12.56 -38.06
C VAL A 655 -10.18 12.44 -38.24
N GLY A 656 -10.72 12.85 -39.39
CA GLY A 656 -12.12 12.64 -39.74
C GLY A 656 -12.29 11.66 -40.88
N HIS A 657 -13.43 10.98 -40.93
CA HIS A 657 -13.85 10.19 -42.09
C HIS A 657 -14.85 10.98 -42.93
N SER A 658 -14.52 11.30 -44.19
CA SER A 658 -15.38 12.08 -45.09
C SER A 658 -15.85 13.40 -44.45
N SER A 659 -17.17 13.60 -44.33
CA SER A 659 -17.80 14.73 -43.66
C SER A 659 -17.55 14.80 -42.14
N GLY A 660 -16.99 13.77 -41.51
CA GLY A 660 -16.49 13.82 -40.13
C GLY A 660 -15.31 14.79 -39.97
N GLU A 661 -14.59 15.12 -41.04
CA GLU A 661 -13.54 16.15 -41.02
C GLU A 661 -14.05 17.54 -40.62
N ILE A 662 -15.34 17.83 -40.78
CA ILE A 662 -15.93 19.09 -40.32
C ILE A 662 -15.88 19.17 -38.78
N GLY A 663 -16.18 18.06 -38.09
CA GLY A 663 -16.03 17.94 -36.64
C GLY A 663 -14.56 17.95 -36.20
N ALA A 664 -13.67 17.29 -36.96
CA ALA A 664 -12.23 17.31 -36.69
C ALA A 664 -11.65 18.72 -36.82
N ALA A 665 -12.00 19.47 -37.87
CA ALA A 665 -11.56 20.85 -38.08
C ALA A 665 -12.10 21.81 -37.00
N TYR A 666 -13.32 21.56 -36.47
CA TYR A 666 -13.82 22.27 -35.29
C TYR A 666 -13.00 21.95 -34.03
N ALA A 667 -12.72 20.68 -33.75
CA ALA A 667 -11.91 20.26 -32.61
C ALA A 667 -10.46 20.79 -32.68
N ALA A 668 -9.89 20.89 -33.89
CA ALA A 668 -8.61 21.55 -34.13
C ALA A 668 -8.67 23.09 -34.10
N ARG A 669 -9.84 23.68 -33.77
CA ARG A 669 -10.12 25.12 -33.70
C ARG A 669 -9.90 25.88 -35.03
N ARG A 670 -9.93 25.17 -36.16
CA ARG A 670 -9.83 25.70 -37.54
C ARG A 670 -11.17 26.21 -38.06
N LEU A 671 -12.27 25.74 -37.48
CA LEU A 671 -13.64 26.23 -37.73
C LEU A 671 -14.24 26.83 -36.46
N THR A 672 -15.15 27.80 -36.62
CA THR A 672 -16.08 28.18 -35.55
C THR A 672 -17.27 27.20 -35.51
N LEU A 673 -18.02 27.21 -34.41
CA LEU A 673 -19.27 26.44 -34.27
C LEU A 673 -20.26 26.79 -35.40
N ARG A 674 -20.42 28.10 -35.67
CA ARG A 674 -21.25 28.66 -36.76
C ARG A 674 -20.82 28.12 -38.12
N ASP A 675 -19.53 28.15 -38.41
CA ASP A 675 -19.05 27.80 -39.75
C ASP A 675 -19.11 26.29 -39.97
N ALA A 676 -18.76 25.49 -38.94
CA ALA A 676 -18.86 24.03 -39.00
C ALA A 676 -20.28 23.52 -39.28
N ILE A 677 -21.30 24.05 -38.58
CA ILE A 677 -22.68 23.61 -38.83
C ILE A 677 -23.20 24.06 -40.21
N ARG A 678 -22.81 25.26 -40.67
CA ARG A 678 -23.14 25.75 -42.01
C ARG A 678 -22.50 24.93 -43.12
N ILE A 679 -21.20 24.61 -43.01
CA ILE A 679 -20.49 23.73 -43.96
C ILE A 679 -21.21 22.37 -44.06
N ALA A 680 -21.57 21.77 -42.93
CA ALA A 680 -22.29 20.49 -42.90
C ALA A 680 -23.69 20.57 -43.54
N TYR A 681 -24.45 21.62 -43.26
CA TYR A 681 -25.78 21.85 -43.82
C TYR A 681 -25.73 22.09 -45.34
N LEU A 682 -24.89 23.02 -45.80
CA LEU A 682 -24.73 23.36 -47.22
C LEU A 682 -24.23 22.17 -48.05
N ARG A 683 -23.39 21.29 -47.47
CA ARG A 683 -23.01 20.02 -48.11
C ARG A 683 -24.21 19.12 -48.35
N GLY A 684 -25.08 18.99 -47.36
CA GLY A 684 -26.29 18.16 -47.43
C GLY A 684 -27.32 18.71 -48.41
N MET A 685 -27.45 20.03 -48.54
CA MET A 685 -28.21 20.66 -49.63
C MET A 685 -27.59 20.36 -51.00
N ALA A 686 -26.29 20.60 -51.16
CA ALA A 686 -25.62 20.42 -52.44
C ALA A 686 -25.71 18.98 -52.96
N ALA A 687 -25.62 17.99 -52.07
CA ALA A 687 -25.76 16.56 -52.39
C ALA A 687 -27.08 16.18 -53.09
N GLN A 688 -28.12 17.02 -53.03
CA GLN A 688 -29.37 16.80 -53.78
C GLN A 688 -29.19 16.90 -55.31
N HIS A 689 -28.09 17.50 -55.78
CA HIS A 689 -27.75 17.56 -57.21
C HIS A 689 -27.03 16.30 -57.71
N ALA A 690 -26.81 15.32 -56.83
CA ALA A 690 -26.06 14.11 -57.17
C ALA A 690 -26.84 13.22 -58.14
N GLY A 691 -26.14 12.67 -59.13
CA GLY A 691 -26.78 11.83 -60.16
C GLY A 691 -27.70 12.60 -61.13
N SER A 692 -27.64 13.94 -61.16
CA SER A 692 -28.40 14.79 -62.10
C SER A 692 -28.13 14.50 -63.59
N GLN A 693 -27.11 13.68 -63.90
CA GLN A 693 -26.84 13.12 -65.23
C GLN A 693 -27.70 11.89 -65.58
N GLY A 694 -28.69 11.52 -64.75
CA GLY A 694 -29.75 10.56 -65.11
C GLY A 694 -29.54 9.12 -64.66
N LYS A 695 -28.51 8.83 -63.85
CA LYS A 695 -28.25 7.51 -63.25
C LYS A 695 -28.37 7.55 -61.73
N SER A 696 -28.86 6.45 -61.16
CA SER A 696 -28.86 6.21 -59.72
C SER A 696 -27.50 5.69 -59.28
N GLY A 697 -26.95 6.23 -58.20
CA GLY A 697 -25.64 5.85 -57.65
C GLY A 697 -25.76 5.04 -56.36
N ALA A 698 -24.80 4.16 -56.10
CA ALA A 698 -24.72 3.37 -54.86
C ALA A 698 -23.30 3.32 -54.27
N MET A 699 -23.18 2.69 -53.09
CA MET A 699 -21.91 2.44 -52.42
C MET A 699 -21.88 1.04 -51.79
N LEU A 700 -20.70 0.41 -51.82
CA LEU A 700 -20.45 -0.95 -51.33
C LEU A 700 -19.21 -0.96 -50.43
N ALA A 701 -19.37 -1.31 -49.15
CA ALA A 701 -18.24 -1.59 -48.27
C ALA A 701 -17.77 -3.04 -48.45
N VAL A 702 -16.45 -3.25 -48.48
CA VAL A 702 -15.83 -4.52 -48.84
C VAL A 702 -14.63 -4.78 -47.93
N ASP A 703 -14.60 -5.95 -47.31
CA ASP A 703 -13.48 -6.40 -46.48
C ASP A 703 -12.46 -7.18 -47.31
N ALA A 704 -11.68 -6.45 -48.12
CA ALA A 704 -10.61 -6.98 -48.96
C ALA A 704 -9.37 -6.08 -48.95
N MET A 705 -8.20 -6.64 -49.26
CA MET A 705 -7.01 -5.84 -49.54
C MET A 705 -7.09 -5.26 -50.95
N CYS A 706 -7.03 -3.94 -51.08
CA CYS A 706 -6.98 -3.24 -52.35
C CYS A 706 -5.83 -2.23 -52.33
N SER A 707 -4.77 -2.50 -53.10
CA SER A 707 -3.55 -1.67 -53.15
C SER A 707 -3.51 -0.71 -54.33
N GLU A 708 -4.43 -0.83 -55.28
CA GLU A 708 -4.46 -0.03 -56.52
C GLU A 708 -5.83 0.60 -56.73
N THR A 709 -5.85 1.82 -57.25
CA THR A 709 -7.07 2.54 -57.61
C THR A 709 -7.70 1.92 -58.85
N ALA A 710 -8.54 0.89 -58.67
CA ALA A 710 -9.38 0.37 -59.75
C ALA A 710 -10.22 1.51 -60.34
N HIS A 711 -10.06 1.76 -61.64
CA HIS A 711 -10.70 2.87 -62.37
C HIS A 711 -11.33 2.34 -63.67
N SER A 712 -12.38 1.54 -63.55
CA SER A 712 -13.25 1.15 -64.68
C SER A 712 -14.32 2.23 -64.98
N GLY A 713 -13.88 3.48 -65.16
CA GLY A 713 -14.64 4.61 -65.70
C GLY A 713 -15.82 5.17 -64.91
N THR A 714 -16.52 4.36 -64.10
CA THR A 714 -17.82 4.69 -63.46
C THR A 714 -17.94 4.17 -62.03
N VAL A 715 -17.18 3.13 -61.65
CA VAL A 715 -16.99 2.71 -60.25
C VAL A 715 -15.57 3.09 -59.81
N VAL A 716 -15.47 3.70 -58.63
CA VAL A 716 -14.22 4.15 -58.00
C VAL A 716 -14.14 3.73 -56.53
N VAL A 717 -12.94 3.71 -55.96
CA VAL A 717 -12.77 3.62 -54.50
C VAL A 717 -13.15 4.97 -53.88
N ALA A 718 -14.17 4.98 -53.03
CA ALA A 718 -14.63 6.14 -52.27
C ALA A 718 -13.94 6.29 -50.92
N ALA A 719 -13.48 5.19 -50.29
CA ALA A 719 -12.75 5.24 -49.02
C ALA A 719 -11.78 4.07 -48.85
N PHE A 720 -10.61 4.36 -48.30
CA PHE A 720 -9.65 3.39 -47.77
C PHE A 720 -9.78 3.40 -46.24
N ASN A 721 -10.65 2.54 -45.70
CA ASN A 721 -11.01 2.54 -44.28
C ASN A 721 -9.92 1.87 -43.43
N SER A 722 -9.28 0.83 -43.94
CA SER A 722 -8.15 0.14 -43.30
C SER A 722 -7.33 -0.62 -44.36
N PRO A 723 -6.22 -1.30 -43.99
CA PRO A 723 -5.49 -2.17 -44.92
C PRO A 723 -6.31 -3.33 -45.50
N THR A 724 -7.44 -3.68 -44.88
CA THR A 724 -8.31 -4.81 -45.26
C THR A 724 -9.78 -4.43 -45.42
N SER A 725 -10.10 -3.13 -45.51
CA SER A 725 -11.48 -2.65 -45.65
C SER A 725 -11.52 -1.39 -46.50
N VAL A 726 -12.27 -1.44 -47.59
CA VAL A 726 -12.45 -0.36 -48.56
C VAL A 726 -13.93 -0.11 -48.82
N THR A 727 -14.25 0.98 -49.51
CA THR A 727 -15.61 1.28 -49.95
C THR A 727 -15.59 1.76 -51.38
N PHE A 728 -16.35 1.10 -52.24
CA PHE A 728 -16.56 1.46 -53.64
C PHE A 728 -17.79 2.35 -53.81
N SER A 729 -17.79 3.18 -54.83
CA SER A 729 -18.94 4.01 -55.21
C SER A 729 -19.01 4.23 -56.72
N GLY A 730 -20.22 4.26 -57.26
CA GLY A 730 -20.45 4.40 -58.70
C GLY A 730 -21.92 4.17 -59.05
N ASP A 731 -22.18 3.90 -60.34
CA ASP A 731 -23.53 3.59 -60.84
C ASP A 731 -24.12 2.37 -60.12
N SER A 732 -25.41 2.42 -59.77
CA SER A 732 -26.07 1.45 -58.89
C SER A 732 -26.19 0.04 -59.49
N ASP A 733 -26.24 -0.08 -60.82
CA ASP A 733 -26.19 -1.34 -61.56
C ASP A 733 -24.80 -1.98 -61.43
N LEU A 734 -23.74 -1.23 -61.74
CA LEU A 734 -22.35 -1.70 -61.66
C LEU A 734 -21.90 -2.01 -60.23
N ILE A 735 -22.40 -1.28 -59.23
CA ILE A 735 -22.20 -1.63 -57.82
C ILE A 735 -22.86 -2.96 -57.46
N THR A 736 -23.99 -3.31 -58.09
CA THR A 736 -24.68 -4.60 -57.86
C THR A 736 -23.93 -5.75 -58.54
N GLU A 737 -23.36 -5.52 -59.73
CA GLU A 737 -22.47 -6.47 -60.39
C GLU A 737 -21.19 -6.69 -59.57
N LEU A 738 -20.58 -5.63 -59.05
CA LEU A 738 -19.40 -5.70 -58.19
C LEU A 738 -19.69 -6.44 -56.86
N GLU A 739 -20.87 -6.21 -56.26
CA GLU A 739 -21.35 -6.93 -55.07
C GLU A 739 -21.35 -8.45 -55.33
N TRP A 740 -21.95 -8.89 -56.44
CA TRP A 740 -21.95 -10.30 -56.85
C TRP A 740 -20.54 -10.85 -57.13
N ILE A 741 -19.68 -10.10 -57.84
CA ILE A 741 -18.29 -10.52 -58.11
C ILE A 741 -17.52 -10.74 -56.80
N ILE A 742 -17.62 -9.81 -55.85
CA ILE A 742 -16.86 -9.85 -54.59
C ILE A 742 -17.33 -10.99 -53.69
N GLU A 743 -18.64 -11.23 -53.61
CA GLU A 743 -19.20 -12.42 -52.93
C GLU A 743 -18.76 -13.72 -53.61
N SER A 744 -18.71 -13.77 -54.95
CA SER A 744 -18.23 -14.94 -55.71
C SER A 744 -16.75 -15.26 -55.47
N LEU A 745 -15.95 -14.24 -55.12
CA LEU A 745 -14.54 -14.37 -54.73
C LEU A 745 -14.35 -14.71 -53.24
N GLY A 746 -15.43 -14.85 -52.47
CA GLY A 746 -15.42 -15.23 -51.06
C GLY A 746 -15.13 -14.08 -50.09
N TYR A 747 -15.18 -12.82 -50.54
CA TYR A 747 -15.03 -11.64 -49.69
C TYR A 747 -16.39 -11.16 -49.15
N SER A 748 -16.37 -10.56 -47.96
CA SER A 748 -17.58 -9.93 -47.40
C SER A 748 -17.85 -8.60 -48.08
N ALA A 749 -19.04 -8.44 -48.64
CA ALA A 749 -19.56 -7.21 -49.22
C ALA A 749 -20.79 -6.73 -48.43
N ARG A 750 -20.98 -5.41 -48.33
CA ARG A 750 -22.16 -4.81 -47.68
C ARG A 750 -22.54 -3.49 -48.33
N ARG A 751 -23.69 -3.47 -49.01
CA ARG A 751 -24.30 -2.24 -49.54
C ARG A 751 -24.56 -1.23 -48.42
N LEU A 752 -24.17 0.03 -48.64
CA LEU A 752 -24.40 1.09 -47.66
C LEU A 752 -25.80 1.70 -47.83
N ARG A 753 -26.42 2.06 -46.70
CA ARG A 753 -27.71 2.77 -46.66
C ARG A 753 -27.47 4.26 -46.91
N VAL A 754 -27.26 4.61 -48.17
CA VAL A 754 -27.04 5.97 -48.66
C VAL A 754 -27.98 6.29 -49.81
N ASP A 755 -28.27 7.57 -49.99
CA ASP A 755 -29.14 8.12 -51.03
C ASP A 755 -28.44 8.29 -52.39
N THR A 756 -27.11 8.20 -52.45
CA THR A 756 -26.32 8.39 -53.68
C THR A 756 -24.88 7.87 -53.57
N ALA A 757 -24.12 7.98 -54.66
CA ALA A 757 -22.73 7.55 -54.80
C ALA A 757 -21.72 8.65 -54.39
N TYR A 758 -21.44 8.78 -53.09
CA TYR A 758 -20.47 9.74 -52.55
C TYR A 758 -19.02 9.45 -52.96
N HIS A 759 -18.21 10.50 -53.15
CA HIS A 759 -16.81 10.40 -53.63
C HIS A 759 -16.67 9.74 -55.01
N SER A 760 -17.68 9.90 -55.88
CA SER A 760 -17.69 9.45 -57.27
C SER A 760 -18.00 10.60 -58.24
N SER A 761 -18.04 10.31 -59.53
CA SER A 761 -18.52 11.22 -60.59
C SER A 761 -19.90 11.84 -60.28
N HIS A 762 -20.77 11.14 -59.55
CA HIS A 762 -22.09 11.64 -59.14
C HIS A 762 -22.01 12.91 -58.27
N MET A 763 -20.89 13.16 -57.60
CA MET A 763 -20.69 14.36 -56.76
C MET A 763 -20.22 15.58 -57.56
N ILE A 764 -19.77 15.43 -58.81
CA ILE A 764 -19.24 16.55 -59.63
C ILE A 764 -20.25 17.70 -59.77
N PRO A 765 -21.54 17.47 -60.08
CA PRO A 765 -22.54 18.55 -60.15
C PRO A 765 -22.80 19.26 -58.82
N CYS A 766 -22.43 18.65 -57.68
CA CYS A 766 -22.66 19.21 -56.35
C CYS A 766 -21.54 20.17 -55.92
N ALA A 767 -20.33 20.05 -56.50
CA ALA A 767 -19.13 20.71 -55.99
C ALA A 767 -19.16 22.24 -56.16
N ASP A 768 -19.53 22.74 -57.34
CA ASP A 768 -19.59 24.18 -57.60
C ASP A 768 -20.73 24.87 -56.82
N PRO A 769 -21.99 24.37 -56.81
CA PRO A 769 -23.04 24.91 -55.94
C PRO A 769 -22.64 24.96 -54.46
N TYR A 770 -21.96 23.91 -53.98
CA TYR A 770 -21.47 23.86 -52.61
C TYR A 770 -20.45 24.98 -52.32
N VAL A 771 -19.43 25.15 -53.17
CA VAL A 771 -18.42 26.20 -52.98
C VAL A 771 -19.02 27.61 -53.10
N GLN A 772 -19.95 27.83 -54.03
CA GLN A 772 -20.61 29.12 -54.17
C GLN A 772 -21.50 29.45 -52.97
N SER A 773 -22.28 28.48 -52.46
CA SER A 773 -23.10 28.70 -51.26
C SER A 773 -22.24 29.05 -50.02
N MET A 774 -21.08 28.41 -49.83
CA MET A 774 -20.16 28.76 -48.74
C MET A 774 -19.59 30.19 -48.88
N LYS A 775 -19.28 30.64 -50.11
CA LYS A 775 -18.84 32.02 -50.39
C LYS A 775 -19.95 33.03 -50.05
N GLN A 776 -21.17 32.78 -50.52
CA GLN A 776 -22.33 33.65 -50.28
C GLN A 776 -22.73 33.69 -48.81
N CYS A 777 -22.59 32.57 -48.08
CA CYS A 777 -22.82 32.47 -46.64
C CYS A 777 -21.67 33.03 -45.78
N GLN A 778 -20.66 33.65 -46.40
CA GLN A 778 -19.50 34.29 -45.76
C GLN A 778 -18.75 33.34 -44.81
N ILE A 779 -18.50 32.11 -45.27
CA ILE A 779 -17.70 31.14 -44.53
C ILE A 779 -16.22 31.42 -44.79
N GLN A 780 -15.44 31.57 -43.71
CA GLN A 780 -14.02 31.89 -43.77
C GLN A 780 -13.19 30.81 -43.08
N ALA A 781 -12.02 30.50 -43.65
CA ALA A 781 -11.04 29.64 -42.98
C ALA A 781 -10.35 30.41 -41.86
N ARG A 782 -10.19 29.79 -40.68
CA ARG A 782 -9.59 30.43 -39.51
C ARG A 782 -8.13 30.01 -39.34
N GLN A 783 -7.23 30.98 -39.39
CA GLN A 783 -5.86 30.79 -38.92
C GLN A 783 -5.88 30.83 -37.38
N SER A 784 -5.81 29.67 -36.75
CA SER A 784 -5.77 29.53 -35.29
C SER A 784 -4.44 28.92 -34.86
N VAL A 785 -3.92 29.33 -33.70
CA VAL A 785 -2.79 28.67 -33.07
C VAL A 785 -3.34 27.68 -32.05
N SER A 786 -3.67 26.47 -32.53
CA SER A 786 -4.08 25.33 -31.70
C SER A 786 -2.95 24.31 -31.62
N GLY A 787 -2.77 23.68 -30.46
CA GLY A 787 -1.86 22.53 -30.30
C GLY A 787 -2.35 21.25 -30.98
N THR A 788 -3.65 21.17 -31.30
CA THR A 788 -4.28 20.02 -31.96
C THR A 788 -3.93 19.97 -33.45
N LYS A 789 -3.24 18.92 -33.88
CA LYS A 789 -2.92 18.66 -35.29
C LYS A 789 -4.09 18.00 -36.02
N TRP A 790 -4.64 18.63 -37.06
CA TRP A 790 -5.63 17.99 -37.95
C TRP A 790 -4.90 17.30 -39.10
N PHE A 791 -5.07 15.98 -39.22
CA PHE A 791 -4.57 15.19 -40.34
C PHE A 791 -5.67 15.00 -41.39
N SER A 792 -5.36 15.34 -42.65
CA SER A 792 -6.30 15.26 -43.76
C SER A 792 -6.55 13.81 -44.18
N SER A 793 -7.82 13.43 -44.33
CA SER A 793 -8.24 12.22 -45.06
C SER A 793 -8.45 12.47 -46.56
N VAL A 794 -7.95 13.58 -47.12
CA VAL A 794 -8.13 14.01 -48.52
C VAL A 794 -6.78 14.15 -49.24
N PHE A 795 -5.75 14.53 -48.48
CA PHE A 795 -4.37 14.66 -48.94
C PHE A 795 -3.47 13.81 -48.04
N GLU A 796 -2.78 12.84 -48.65
CA GLU A 796 -1.99 11.84 -47.94
C GLU A 796 -0.89 12.47 -47.09
N GLY A 797 -0.84 12.12 -45.79
CA GLY A 797 0.18 12.58 -44.86
C GLY A 797 0.11 14.07 -44.48
N GLN A 798 -0.86 14.83 -44.98
CA GLN A 798 -0.90 16.29 -44.78
C GLN A 798 -1.49 16.67 -43.42
N VAL A 799 -0.76 17.50 -42.67
CA VAL A 799 -1.29 18.25 -41.53
C VAL A 799 -1.89 19.57 -42.02
N MET A 800 -3.10 19.87 -41.58
CA MET A 800 -3.92 20.98 -42.06
C MET A 800 -3.85 22.18 -41.10
N ASP A 801 -2.75 22.92 -41.14
CA ASP A 801 -2.60 24.16 -40.36
C ASP A 801 -3.43 25.32 -40.93
N ASN A 802 -3.48 25.42 -42.26
CA ASN A 802 -4.30 26.36 -43.00
C ASN A 802 -5.08 25.58 -44.08
N PHE A 803 -6.31 25.98 -44.36
CA PHE A 803 -7.13 25.42 -45.43
C PHE A 803 -7.86 26.54 -46.19
N ASP A 804 -8.26 26.28 -47.42
CA ASP A 804 -9.17 27.13 -48.20
C ASP A 804 -10.55 26.45 -48.29
N ILE A 805 -11.63 27.20 -48.51
CA ILE A 805 -12.99 26.63 -48.65
C ILE A 805 -13.10 25.62 -49.80
N GLN A 806 -12.24 25.70 -50.82
CA GLN A 806 -12.11 24.69 -51.88
C GLN A 806 -11.67 23.31 -51.35
N TYR A 807 -11.10 23.23 -50.15
CA TYR A 807 -10.86 21.97 -49.44
C TYR A 807 -12.13 21.12 -49.35
N TRP A 808 -13.28 21.74 -49.07
CA TRP A 808 -14.52 21.00 -48.86
C TRP A 808 -15.10 20.41 -50.15
N SER A 809 -14.83 20.98 -51.33
CA SER A 809 -15.15 20.31 -52.59
C SER A 809 -14.22 19.11 -52.82
N ASN A 810 -12.93 19.25 -52.51
CA ASN A 810 -11.99 18.14 -52.58
C ASN A 810 -12.39 16.99 -51.63
N ASN A 811 -12.81 17.30 -50.41
CA ASN A 811 -13.35 16.34 -49.44
C ASN A 811 -14.68 15.68 -49.89
N MET A 812 -15.40 16.27 -50.85
CA MET A 812 -16.61 15.67 -51.46
C MET A 812 -16.29 14.79 -52.68
N LEU A 813 -15.26 15.14 -53.45
CA LEU A 813 -14.93 14.51 -54.73
C LEU A 813 -13.84 13.42 -54.67
N ARG A 814 -12.89 13.54 -53.74
CA ARG A 814 -11.73 12.62 -53.64
C ARG A 814 -12.01 11.41 -52.74
N PRO A 815 -11.30 10.29 -52.94
CA PRO A 815 -11.32 9.16 -52.01
C PRO A 815 -10.91 9.58 -50.60
N VAL A 816 -11.58 9.00 -49.60
CA VAL A 816 -11.27 9.19 -48.19
C VAL A 816 -10.09 8.31 -47.80
N LEU A 817 -8.92 8.93 -47.62
CA LEU A 817 -7.66 8.29 -47.22
C LEU A 817 -7.57 8.10 -45.69
N PHE A 818 -8.61 7.54 -45.06
CA PHE A 818 -8.70 7.44 -43.59
C PHE A 818 -7.58 6.58 -43.00
N SER A 819 -7.28 5.43 -43.63
CA SER A 819 -6.18 4.54 -43.24
C SER A 819 -4.82 5.26 -43.22
N GLN A 820 -4.54 6.05 -44.26
CA GLN A 820 -3.30 6.81 -44.42
C GLN A 820 -3.23 7.98 -43.43
N ALA A 821 -4.33 8.73 -43.26
CA ALA A 821 -4.42 9.85 -42.32
C ALA A 821 -4.21 9.41 -40.87
N LEU A 822 -4.85 8.31 -40.46
CA LEU A 822 -4.70 7.73 -39.13
C LEU A 822 -3.28 7.18 -38.92
N THR A 823 -2.70 6.53 -39.94
CA THR A 823 -1.31 6.07 -39.92
C THR A 823 -0.33 7.24 -39.74
N ALA A 824 -0.54 8.36 -40.43
CA ALA A 824 0.27 9.56 -40.29
C ALA A 824 0.14 10.16 -38.87
N ALA A 825 -1.09 10.29 -38.36
CA ALA A 825 -1.34 10.78 -37.01
C ALA A 825 -0.67 9.93 -35.92
N MET A 826 -0.71 8.60 -36.05
CA MET A 826 -0.08 7.66 -35.11
C MET A 826 1.46 7.66 -35.19
N LYS A 827 2.04 7.87 -36.37
CA LYS A 827 3.50 8.02 -36.54
C LYS A 827 4.02 9.31 -35.90
N GLU A 828 3.28 10.41 -36.06
CA GLU A 828 3.61 11.69 -35.43
C GLU A 828 3.42 11.65 -33.90
N LEU A 829 2.32 11.05 -33.43
CA LEU A 829 2.01 10.88 -32.00
C LEU A 829 2.69 9.64 -31.41
N SER A 830 4.03 9.63 -31.40
CA SER A 830 4.80 8.58 -30.72
C SER A 830 4.41 8.47 -29.24
N GLY A 831 3.99 7.27 -28.82
CA GLY A 831 3.49 7.02 -27.46
C GLY A 831 2.09 7.61 -27.20
N LEU A 832 1.11 7.26 -28.04
CA LEU A 832 -0.28 7.64 -27.89
C LEU A 832 -0.92 7.01 -26.63
N ASP A 833 -1.55 7.81 -25.78
CA ASP A 833 -2.18 7.33 -24.54
C ASP A 833 -3.55 6.67 -24.81
N ALA A 834 -4.37 7.25 -25.70
CA ALA A 834 -5.71 6.77 -26.03
C ALA A 834 -6.26 7.32 -27.37
N ILE A 835 -7.33 6.70 -27.86
CA ILE A 835 -8.13 7.14 -29.01
C ILE A 835 -9.57 7.39 -28.57
N VAL A 836 -10.19 8.46 -29.04
CA VAL A 836 -11.59 8.82 -28.75
C VAL A 836 -12.39 8.92 -30.04
N GLU A 837 -13.44 8.11 -30.17
CA GLU A 837 -14.37 8.19 -31.30
C GLU A 837 -15.50 9.21 -31.03
N VAL A 838 -15.46 10.32 -31.77
CA VAL A 838 -16.42 11.42 -31.68
C VAL A 838 -17.47 11.28 -32.77
N GLY A 839 -18.59 10.70 -32.37
CA GLY A 839 -19.74 10.44 -33.24
C GLY A 839 -20.98 9.97 -32.47
N PRO A 840 -22.10 9.71 -33.17
CA PRO A 840 -23.32 9.17 -32.56
C PRO A 840 -23.27 7.66 -32.28
N HIS A 841 -22.32 6.93 -32.86
CA HIS A 841 -22.04 5.52 -32.57
C HIS A 841 -20.60 5.18 -32.99
N ALA A 842 -19.95 4.21 -32.34
CA ALA A 842 -18.71 3.62 -32.80
C ALA A 842 -18.86 2.90 -34.16
N ALA A 843 -18.40 3.54 -35.22
CA ALA A 843 -18.35 3.03 -36.60
C ALA A 843 -16.91 2.85 -37.11
N LEU A 844 -15.94 3.54 -36.50
CA LEU A 844 -14.54 3.57 -36.91
C LEU A 844 -13.63 2.73 -36.01
N GLN A 845 -14.12 2.20 -34.89
CA GLN A 845 -13.37 1.28 -34.02
C GLN A 845 -12.74 0.10 -34.78
N GLY A 846 -13.53 -0.67 -35.52
CA GLY A 846 -13.03 -1.84 -36.28
C GLY A 846 -11.90 -1.49 -37.25
N PRO A 847 -12.11 -0.54 -38.18
CA PRO A 847 -11.07 -0.04 -39.08
C PRO A 847 -9.83 0.52 -38.35
N THR A 848 -10.03 1.26 -37.25
CA THR A 848 -8.92 1.79 -36.43
C THR A 848 -8.08 0.67 -35.82
N MET A 849 -8.71 -0.36 -35.26
CA MET A 849 -7.99 -1.52 -34.71
C MET A 849 -7.23 -2.30 -35.79
N GLN A 850 -7.80 -2.43 -37.00
CA GLN A 850 -7.09 -3.03 -38.14
C GLN A 850 -5.85 -2.21 -38.56
N ILE A 851 -5.95 -0.87 -38.56
CA ILE A 851 -4.81 0.02 -38.81
C ILE A 851 -3.75 -0.11 -37.70
N LEU A 852 -4.16 -0.12 -36.43
CA LEU A 852 -3.25 -0.29 -35.29
C LEU A 852 -2.45 -1.59 -35.39
N SER A 853 -3.11 -2.73 -35.62
CA SER A 853 -2.44 -4.03 -35.78
C SER A 853 -1.48 -4.07 -36.97
N ALA A 854 -1.72 -3.28 -38.03
CA ALA A 854 -0.83 -3.21 -39.19
C ALA A 854 0.41 -2.31 -38.95
N ILE A 855 0.30 -1.26 -38.14
CA ILE A 855 1.42 -0.38 -37.79
C ILE A 855 2.27 -0.99 -36.67
N LYS A 856 1.64 -1.65 -35.70
CA LYS A 856 2.25 -2.20 -34.49
C LYS A 856 1.73 -3.61 -34.18
N PRO A 857 2.11 -4.64 -34.96
CA PRO A 857 1.63 -6.01 -34.76
C PRO A 857 1.97 -6.58 -33.37
N ASP A 858 3.06 -6.12 -32.75
CA ASP A 858 3.56 -6.62 -31.45
C ASP A 858 3.22 -5.71 -30.24
N GLU A 859 2.46 -4.63 -30.42
CA GLU A 859 2.36 -3.53 -29.41
C GLU A 859 0.95 -2.94 -29.17
N ALA A 860 -0.12 -3.67 -29.53
CA ALA A 860 -1.49 -3.14 -29.55
C ALA A 860 -2.25 -3.23 -28.20
N ASP A 861 -1.93 -2.36 -27.23
CA ASP A 861 -2.81 -2.01 -26.11
C ASP A 861 -2.96 -0.48 -25.96
N ILE A 862 -3.63 0.12 -26.95
CA ILE A 862 -4.07 1.52 -26.92
C ILE A 862 -5.59 1.53 -26.69
N PRO A 863 -6.07 2.05 -25.54
CA PRO A 863 -7.48 2.18 -25.24
C PRO A 863 -8.24 2.98 -26.30
N TYR A 864 -9.40 2.46 -26.68
CA TYR A 864 -10.32 3.08 -27.63
C TYR A 864 -11.64 3.39 -26.93
N PHE A 865 -12.02 4.67 -26.88
CA PHE A 865 -13.21 5.13 -26.16
C PHE A 865 -14.28 5.59 -27.14
N GLU A 866 -15.49 5.06 -27.03
CA GLU A 866 -16.67 5.55 -27.75
C GLU A 866 -17.42 6.58 -26.91
N MET A 867 -17.84 7.70 -27.51
CA MET A 867 -18.68 8.70 -26.83
C MET A 867 -20.19 8.49 -27.02
N ALA A 868 -20.62 7.43 -27.72
CA ALA A 868 -22.00 6.95 -27.74
C ALA A 868 -22.08 5.53 -28.31
N ASN A 869 -23.02 4.75 -27.77
CA ASN A 869 -23.36 3.43 -28.30
C ASN A 869 -24.87 3.31 -28.48
N ARG A 870 -25.35 2.94 -29.67
CA ARG A 870 -26.78 2.75 -29.97
C ARG A 870 -27.52 1.75 -29.06
N LYS A 871 -26.79 0.91 -28.31
CA LYS A 871 -27.37 -0.05 -27.34
C LYS A 871 -27.71 0.57 -25.98
N PHE A 872 -27.18 1.75 -25.67
CA PHE A 872 -27.28 2.39 -24.36
C PHE A 872 -27.63 3.89 -24.52
N GLY A 873 -28.19 4.52 -23.48
CA GLY A 873 -28.43 5.97 -23.50
C GLY A 873 -27.15 6.78 -23.69
N GLY A 874 -27.28 8.01 -24.17
CA GLY A 874 -26.18 8.96 -24.29
C GLY A 874 -25.58 9.34 -22.93
N ILE A 875 -26.39 9.53 -21.90
CA ILE A 875 -25.92 9.78 -20.51
C ILE A 875 -25.04 8.62 -20.02
N LYS A 876 -25.54 7.38 -20.11
CA LYS A 876 -24.79 6.19 -19.73
C LYS A 876 -23.51 6.03 -20.56
N SER A 877 -23.55 6.35 -21.85
CA SER A 877 -22.37 6.36 -22.72
C SER A 877 -21.32 7.39 -22.27
N LEU A 878 -21.75 8.58 -21.82
CA LEU A 878 -20.84 9.59 -21.27
C LEU A 878 -20.20 9.13 -19.96
N ALA A 879 -20.97 8.55 -19.03
CA ALA A 879 -20.40 8.04 -17.78
C ALA A 879 -19.42 6.87 -17.99
N LEU A 880 -19.71 5.99 -18.96
CA LEU A 880 -18.77 4.95 -19.40
C LEU A 880 -17.49 5.55 -20.01
N ALA A 881 -17.60 6.62 -20.81
CA ALA A 881 -16.45 7.34 -21.35
C ALA A 881 -15.63 8.01 -20.23
N VAL A 882 -16.26 8.71 -19.28
CA VAL A 882 -15.60 9.32 -18.10
C VAL A 882 -14.90 8.25 -17.25
N GLY A 883 -15.53 7.10 -17.03
CA GLY A 883 -14.93 5.99 -16.28
C GLY A 883 -13.74 5.38 -17.01
N SER A 884 -13.85 5.26 -18.34
CA SER A 884 -12.75 4.81 -19.20
C SER A 884 -11.58 5.79 -19.23
N PHE A 885 -11.85 7.10 -19.27
CA PHE A 885 -10.82 8.14 -19.14
C PHE A 885 -10.13 8.05 -17.78
N TRP A 886 -10.89 8.02 -16.68
CA TRP A 886 -10.31 7.88 -15.33
C TRP A 886 -9.43 6.62 -15.22
N ALA A 887 -9.91 5.47 -15.69
CA ALA A 887 -9.21 4.19 -15.58
C ALA A 887 -7.95 4.08 -16.46
N ASN A 888 -7.78 4.93 -17.48
CA ASN A 888 -6.66 4.85 -18.42
C ASN A 888 -5.76 6.09 -18.46
N LEU A 889 -6.26 7.25 -18.01
CA LEU A 889 -5.58 8.54 -18.06
C LEU A 889 -5.35 9.16 -16.67
N ARG A 890 -6.10 8.71 -15.63
CA ARG A 890 -6.20 9.19 -14.22
C ARG A 890 -7.26 10.26 -13.94
N ALA A 891 -7.58 10.42 -12.66
CA ALA A 891 -8.45 11.47 -12.13
C ALA A 891 -7.91 12.89 -12.35
N GLU A 892 -6.58 13.10 -12.33
CA GLU A 892 -6.02 14.45 -12.41
C GLU A 892 -6.16 15.06 -13.81
N THR A 893 -6.42 14.24 -14.83
CA THR A 893 -6.72 14.71 -16.20
C THR A 893 -8.18 15.12 -16.40
N LEU A 894 -9.02 15.02 -15.36
CA LEU A 894 -10.46 15.25 -15.43
C LEU A 894 -10.90 16.42 -14.55
N ASP A 895 -11.48 17.45 -15.17
CA ASP A 895 -12.26 18.48 -14.48
C ASP A 895 -13.70 17.99 -14.28
N VAL A 896 -13.85 17.12 -13.27
CA VAL A 896 -15.13 16.56 -12.83
C VAL A 896 -16.12 17.66 -12.40
N LEU A 897 -15.65 18.77 -11.82
CA LEU A 897 -16.52 19.83 -11.32
C LEU A 897 -17.10 20.67 -12.47
N SER A 898 -16.28 21.04 -13.46
CA SER A 898 -16.76 21.72 -14.66
C SER A 898 -17.70 20.84 -15.48
N TYR A 899 -17.45 19.53 -15.54
CA TYR A 899 -18.37 18.57 -16.18
C TYR A 899 -19.74 18.48 -15.49
N ILE A 900 -19.79 18.37 -14.15
CA ILE A 900 -21.08 18.34 -13.42
C ILE A 900 -21.86 19.65 -13.62
N ARG A 901 -21.15 20.79 -13.66
CA ARG A 901 -21.73 22.11 -13.92
C ARG A 901 -22.35 22.26 -15.31
N LEU A 902 -22.08 21.38 -16.27
CA LEU A 902 -22.80 21.34 -17.55
C LEU A 902 -24.29 21.00 -17.36
N PHE A 903 -24.55 20.06 -16.45
CA PHE A 903 -25.88 19.57 -16.11
C PHE A 903 -26.56 20.46 -15.07
N SER A 904 -25.81 20.94 -14.06
CA SER A 904 -26.33 21.86 -13.04
C SER A 904 -25.32 22.97 -12.69
N PRO A 905 -25.38 24.13 -13.36
CA PRO A 905 -24.42 25.23 -13.17
C PRO A 905 -24.35 25.78 -11.75
N SER A 906 -25.46 25.72 -10.99
CA SER A 906 -25.58 26.20 -9.62
C SER A 906 -25.23 25.15 -8.55
N MET A 907 -24.92 23.90 -8.95
CA MET A 907 -24.66 22.83 -8.00
C MET A 907 -23.39 23.09 -7.18
N LYS A 908 -23.54 23.03 -5.86
CA LYS A 908 -22.44 22.83 -4.92
C LYS A 908 -22.44 21.35 -4.54
N LEU A 909 -21.31 20.68 -4.70
CA LEU A 909 -21.13 19.30 -4.25
C LEU A 909 -20.57 19.31 -2.83
N ASN A 910 -21.15 18.49 -1.96
CA ASN A 910 -20.50 18.12 -0.72
C ASN A 910 -19.76 16.80 -0.98
N TYR A 911 -18.50 16.72 -0.57
CA TYR A 911 -17.75 15.47 -0.65
C TYR A 911 -18.02 14.64 0.61
N LEU A 912 -18.23 13.34 0.44
CA LEU A 912 -18.54 12.43 1.54
C LEU A 912 -17.26 12.06 2.31
N VAL A 913 -17.32 12.17 3.63
CA VAL A 913 -16.18 12.01 4.56
C VAL A 913 -16.14 10.64 5.23
N ASP A 914 -17.22 9.88 5.09
CA ASP A 914 -17.50 8.60 5.74
C ASP A 914 -17.35 7.38 4.80
N ILE A 915 -16.95 7.60 3.55
CA ILE A 915 -16.64 6.54 2.58
C ILE A 915 -15.49 5.67 3.14
N PRO A 916 -15.58 4.31 3.02
CA PRO A 916 -14.53 3.39 3.41
C PRO A 916 -13.10 3.82 3.03
N THR A 917 -12.17 3.64 3.97
CA THR A 917 -10.74 3.71 3.72
C THR A 917 -10.22 2.41 3.08
N TYR A 918 -8.99 2.46 2.57
CA TYR A 918 -8.34 1.34 1.91
C TYR A 918 -8.19 0.10 2.81
N PRO A 919 -8.62 -1.09 2.35
CA PRO A 919 -8.43 -2.35 3.05
C PRO A 919 -7.04 -2.95 2.74
N TRP A 920 -6.14 -2.83 3.71
CA TRP A 920 -4.78 -3.37 3.68
C TRP A 920 -4.72 -4.89 3.46
N ASP A 921 -3.83 -5.35 2.58
CA ASP A 921 -3.50 -6.77 2.46
C ASP A 921 -2.60 -7.23 3.62
N HIS A 922 -3.25 -7.60 4.72
CA HIS A 922 -2.60 -8.15 5.92
C HIS A 922 -2.39 -9.67 5.88
N SER A 923 -2.35 -10.29 4.69
CA SER A 923 -2.13 -11.74 4.54
C SER A 923 -0.73 -12.21 4.95
N GLN A 924 0.27 -11.31 4.94
CA GLN A 924 1.66 -11.62 5.26
C GLN A 924 2.08 -11.09 6.63
N ARG A 925 2.96 -11.83 7.31
CA ARG A 925 3.57 -11.45 8.59
C ARG A 925 5.05 -11.15 8.44
N TYR A 926 5.47 -10.04 9.03
CA TYR A 926 6.80 -9.46 8.97
C TYR A 926 7.36 -9.32 10.39
N TRP A 927 8.40 -10.10 10.70
CA TRP A 927 9.06 -10.11 12.00
C TRP A 927 10.50 -10.63 11.86
N ALA A 928 11.46 -9.96 12.48
CA ALA A 928 12.89 -10.28 12.38
C ALA A 928 13.60 -10.37 13.74
N VAL A 929 12.86 -10.43 14.84
CA VAL A 929 13.42 -10.52 16.21
C VAL A 929 14.23 -11.82 16.37
N PRO A 930 15.53 -11.75 16.76
CA PRO A 930 16.38 -12.92 16.99
C PRO A 930 15.87 -13.84 18.12
N HIS A 931 16.39 -15.07 18.17
CA HIS A 931 15.96 -16.07 19.15
C HIS A 931 16.13 -15.61 20.61
N LEU A 932 17.27 -14.99 20.97
CA LEU A 932 17.53 -14.48 22.33
C LEU A 932 16.44 -13.52 22.81
N SER A 933 16.10 -12.53 21.98
CA SER A 933 15.00 -11.58 22.24
C SER A 933 13.64 -12.27 22.24
N SER A 934 13.42 -13.21 21.31
CA SER A 934 12.17 -13.98 21.20
C SER A 934 11.88 -14.78 22.48
N THR A 935 12.90 -15.41 23.08
CA THR A 935 12.80 -16.17 24.34
C THR A 935 12.54 -15.26 25.54
N ARG A 936 13.05 -14.01 25.54
CA ARG A 936 12.75 -13.00 26.56
C ARG A 936 11.29 -12.53 26.50
N ILE A 937 10.77 -12.22 25.30
CA ILE A 937 9.42 -11.65 25.13
C ILE A 937 8.31 -12.71 25.14
N ASN A 938 8.55 -13.92 24.61
CA ASN A 938 7.55 -15.01 24.59
C ASN A 938 7.66 -15.95 25.80
N ARG A 939 8.12 -15.44 26.95
CA ARG A 939 8.50 -16.26 28.10
C ARG A 939 7.29 -16.91 28.77
N GLN A 940 7.32 -18.24 28.92
CA GLN A 940 6.22 -19.02 29.48
C GLN A 940 6.35 -19.36 30.98
N HIS A 941 7.55 -19.28 31.57
CA HIS A 941 7.82 -19.76 32.94
C HIS A 941 8.38 -18.67 33.86
N PRO A 942 7.96 -18.62 35.15
CA PRO A 942 8.34 -17.58 36.11
C PRO A 942 9.83 -17.39 36.32
N ILE A 943 10.22 -16.19 36.80
CA ILE A 943 11.60 -15.97 37.24
C ILE A 943 11.83 -16.89 38.44
N HIS A 944 12.78 -17.80 38.34
CA HIS A 944 13.03 -18.76 39.42
C HIS A 944 13.58 -17.99 40.63
N PRO A 945 12.97 -18.08 41.84
CA PRO A 945 13.32 -17.21 42.97
C PRO A 945 14.78 -17.23 43.43
N LEU A 946 15.55 -18.26 43.07
CA LEU A 946 16.97 -18.41 43.40
C LEU A 946 17.92 -18.41 42.19
N LEU A 947 17.40 -18.67 40.99
CA LEU A 947 18.21 -18.87 39.76
C LEU A 947 17.93 -17.78 38.71
N GLY A 948 16.91 -16.95 38.93
CA GLY A 948 16.54 -15.87 38.05
C GLY A 948 15.95 -16.34 36.73
N PHE A 949 16.38 -15.72 35.64
CA PHE A 949 15.92 -16.04 34.31
C PHE A 949 16.93 -16.92 33.57
N LEU A 950 16.42 -17.82 32.74
CA LEU A 950 17.19 -18.67 31.85
C LEU A 950 17.16 -18.09 30.41
N PRO A 951 18.19 -17.33 29.99
CA PRO A 951 18.22 -16.67 28.68
C PRO A 951 18.48 -17.62 27.50
N ILE A 952 19.11 -18.77 27.75
CA ILE A 952 19.48 -19.77 26.74
C ILE A 952 19.15 -21.17 27.29
N PHE A 953 18.35 -21.92 26.55
CA PHE A 953 18.05 -23.33 26.83
C PHE A 953 18.51 -24.20 25.66
N HIS A 954 19.56 -24.99 25.88
CA HIS A 954 19.87 -26.15 25.06
C HIS A 954 19.66 -27.42 25.89
N LEU A 955 19.27 -28.52 25.24
CA LEU A 955 19.03 -29.81 25.89
C LEU A 955 20.22 -30.35 26.71
N PHE A 956 21.43 -29.84 26.45
CA PHE A 956 22.69 -30.25 27.10
C PHE A 956 23.41 -29.13 27.86
N SER A 957 22.89 -27.90 27.89
CA SER A 957 23.44 -26.82 28.72
C SER A 957 22.41 -25.74 29.06
N SER A 958 22.44 -25.26 30.30
CA SER A 958 21.53 -24.23 30.82
C SER A 958 22.30 -23.28 31.72
N LEU A 959 22.38 -22.01 31.35
CA LEU A 959 23.10 -20.98 32.10
C LEU A 959 22.10 -19.99 32.69
N TRP A 960 21.82 -20.14 33.98
CA TRP A 960 20.88 -19.30 34.73
C TRP A 960 21.52 -17.96 35.13
N THR A 961 20.73 -16.88 35.10
CA THR A 961 21.20 -15.53 35.44
C THR A 961 20.34 -14.88 36.53
N HIS A 962 20.95 -14.57 37.68
CA HIS A 962 20.31 -13.90 38.81
C HIS A 962 21.24 -12.86 39.44
N LEU A 963 20.66 -11.76 39.90
CA LEU A 963 21.31 -10.76 40.76
C LEU A 963 20.69 -10.86 42.14
N PHE A 964 21.51 -11.15 43.17
CA PHE A 964 21.07 -11.19 44.57
C PHE A 964 21.38 -9.85 45.27
N PRO A 965 20.40 -8.91 45.37
CA PRO A 965 20.55 -7.75 46.24
C PRO A 965 20.35 -8.16 47.70
N ILE A 966 21.45 -8.35 48.44
CA ILE A 966 21.39 -8.46 49.90
C ILE A 966 21.06 -7.08 50.48
N ARG A 967 19.77 -6.83 50.76
CA ARG A 967 19.36 -5.62 51.49
C ARG A 967 19.74 -5.78 52.98
N TYR A 968 20.62 -4.92 53.45
CA TYR A 968 21.05 -4.87 54.84
C TYR A 968 19.85 -4.56 55.75
N GLY A 969 19.53 -5.47 56.67
CA GLY A 969 18.51 -5.26 57.71
C GLY A 969 17.24 -6.12 57.64
N GLU A 970 17.00 -6.89 56.57
CA GLU A 970 15.88 -7.85 56.55
C GLU A 970 16.29 -9.25 57.01
N PRO A 971 15.53 -9.91 57.92
CA PRO A 971 15.88 -11.21 58.48
C PRO A 971 15.70 -12.38 57.48
N LEU A 972 16.66 -13.31 57.50
CA LEU A 972 16.75 -14.53 56.67
C LEU A 972 15.67 -15.60 57.00
N TYR A 973 14.38 -15.27 56.85
CA TYR A 973 13.29 -16.24 57.04
C TYR A 973 13.18 -17.27 55.90
N LEU A 974 13.69 -16.98 54.71
CA LEU A 974 13.49 -17.79 53.49
C LEU A 974 14.23 -19.14 53.43
N LEU A 975 15.17 -19.42 54.34
CA LEU A 975 15.97 -20.65 54.33
C LEU A 975 15.50 -21.73 55.32
N ARG A 976 14.45 -21.49 56.11
CA ARG A 976 14.09 -22.38 57.23
C ARG A 976 13.18 -23.56 56.86
N ASP A 977 12.40 -23.44 55.79
CA ASP A 977 11.35 -24.41 55.43
C ASP A 977 11.72 -25.32 54.25
N PHE A 978 12.93 -25.21 53.69
CA PHE A 978 13.37 -26.04 52.57
C PHE A 978 14.06 -27.33 53.00
N GLN A 979 13.59 -28.46 52.46
CA GLN A 979 14.26 -29.76 52.63
C GLN A 979 15.61 -29.79 51.89
N PHE A 980 16.67 -29.49 52.65
CA PHE A 980 18.08 -29.53 52.22
C PHE A 980 18.53 -30.75 51.36
N PRO A 981 18.00 -31.98 51.52
CA PRO A 981 18.45 -33.14 50.73
C PRO A 981 18.23 -33.01 49.21
N LEU A 982 17.14 -32.38 48.76
CA LEU A 982 16.87 -32.21 47.31
C LEU A 982 17.82 -31.21 46.63
N PHE A 983 18.41 -30.30 47.40
CA PHE A 983 19.35 -29.31 46.89
C PHE A 983 20.65 -29.97 46.39
N LEU A 984 21.17 -30.96 47.13
CA LEU A 984 22.42 -31.64 46.79
C LEU A 984 22.29 -32.58 45.56
N SER A 985 21.15 -33.25 45.36
CA SER A 985 20.94 -34.05 44.15
C SER A 985 20.97 -33.21 42.87
N THR A 986 20.39 -32.00 42.91
CA THR A 986 20.38 -31.10 41.76
C THR A 986 21.74 -30.45 41.53
N VAL A 987 22.48 -30.08 42.57
CA VAL A 987 23.84 -29.50 42.42
C VAL A 987 24.82 -30.49 41.78
N HIS A 988 24.73 -31.78 42.10
CA HIS A 988 25.68 -32.79 41.62
C HIS A 988 25.42 -33.26 40.17
N GLN A 989 24.19 -33.11 39.66
CA GLN A 989 23.80 -33.54 38.31
C GLN A 989 24.17 -32.51 37.22
N TYR A 990 24.56 -31.28 37.59
CA TYR A 990 24.80 -30.16 36.69
C TYR A 990 26.20 -29.52 36.82
N GLN A 991 27.19 -30.22 37.40
CA GLN A 991 28.59 -29.78 37.54
C GLN A 991 28.78 -28.31 38.02
N ILE A 992 28.13 -27.92 39.11
CA ILE A 992 28.41 -26.62 39.76
C ILE A 992 29.73 -26.75 40.55
N THR A 993 30.85 -26.51 39.88
CA THR A 993 32.20 -26.59 40.49
C THR A 993 32.52 -25.36 41.36
N GLU A 994 32.83 -25.65 42.63
CA GLU A 994 33.70 -24.99 43.63
C GLU A 994 33.66 -23.46 43.86
N THR A 995 33.44 -22.61 42.86
CA THR A 995 33.70 -21.15 42.91
C THR A 995 32.84 -20.39 43.93
N TYR A 996 31.66 -20.90 44.29
CA TYR A 996 30.73 -20.23 45.22
C TYR A 996 30.42 -21.02 46.51
N LEU A 997 30.54 -22.36 46.48
CA LEU A 997 30.28 -23.21 47.65
C LEU A 997 31.45 -23.16 48.65
N VAL A 998 32.69 -23.20 48.17
CA VAL A 998 33.87 -23.19 49.05
C VAL A 998 33.99 -21.88 49.85
N PRO A 999 33.89 -20.67 49.25
CA PRO A 999 33.96 -19.43 50.02
C PRO A 999 32.83 -19.30 51.04
N ALA A 1000 31.61 -19.73 50.71
CA ALA A 1000 30.46 -19.68 51.62
C ALA A 1000 30.62 -20.65 52.80
N MET A 1001 31.07 -21.88 52.55
CA MET A 1001 31.33 -22.88 53.59
C MET A 1001 32.53 -22.49 54.47
N VAL A 1002 33.61 -21.96 53.88
CA VAL A 1002 34.77 -21.43 54.63
C VAL A 1002 34.37 -20.21 55.47
N HIS A 1003 33.52 -19.31 54.96
CA HIS A 1003 33.00 -18.19 55.73
C HIS A 1003 32.12 -18.65 56.90
N MET A 1004 31.25 -19.65 56.69
CA MET A 1004 30.45 -20.25 57.78
C MET A 1004 31.31 -20.97 58.83
N LEU A 1005 32.39 -21.64 58.42
CA LEU A 1005 33.33 -22.30 59.33
C LEU A 1005 34.16 -21.30 60.16
N ASN A 1006 34.54 -20.16 59.55
CA ASN A 1006 35.34 -19.12 60.20
C ASN A 1006 34.55 -18.19 61.16
N GLN A 1007 33.22 -18.28 61.20
CA GLN A 1007 32.35 -17.44 62.04
C GLN A 1007 31.92 -18.12 63.37
N ALA A 1008 32.42 -19.32 63.68
CA ALA A 1008 31.99 -20.11 64.86
C ALA A 1008 32.98 -20.05 66.04
N PRO A 1009 32.49 -20.03 67.31
CA PRO A 1009 33.36 -19.93 68.50
C PRO A 1009 34.22 -21.19 68.74
N PRO A 1010 35.41 -21.03 69.36
CA PRO A 1010 36.57 -21.91 69.13
C PRO A 1010 36.67 -23.17 70.03
N THR A 1011 35.55 -23.81 70.40
CA THR A 1011 35.54 -24.83 71.49
C THR A 1011 34.99 -26.21 71.13
N GLN A 1012 34.97 -26.61 69.84
CA GLN A 1012 34.72 -28.02 69.45
C GLN A 1012 35.62 -28.48 68.30
N ASP A 1013 36.24 -29.66 68.48
CA ASP A 1013 37.11 -30.32 67.50
C ASP A 1013 36.36 -30.68 66.19
N VAL A 1014 37.01 -30.36 65.07
CA VAL A 1014 36.56 -30.62 63.70
C VAL A 1014 36.41 -32.11 63.42
N LYS A 1015 37.26 -32.98 64.01
CA LYS A 1015 37.18 -34.44 63.80
C LYS A 1015 35.86 -35.03 64.27
N THR A 1016 35.31 -34.58 65.40
CA THR A 1016 34.05 -35.11 65.93
C THR A 1016 32.88 -34.78 65.00
N ARG A 1017 32.87 -33.59 64.39
CA ARG A 1017 31.80 -33.13 63.47
C ARG A 1017 31.80 -33.87 62.12
N LEU A 1018 32.96 -34.25 61.60
CA LEU A 1018 33.02 -35.07 60.38
C LEU A 1018 32.51 -36.49 60.61
N SER A 1019 32.63 -37.03 61.84
CA SER A 1019 32.22 -38.41 62.14
C SER A 1019 30.70 -38.65 62.21
N SER A 1020 29.88 -37.59 62.34
CA SER A 1020 28.41 -37.70 62.36
C SER A 1020 27.76 -37.69 60.97
N LEU A 1021 28.51 -37.39 59.90
CA LEU A 1021 28.04 -37.47 58.52
C LEU A 1021 28.08 -38.92 58.02
N ARG A 1022 27.02 -39.69 58.31
CA ARG A 1022 26.78 -40.98 57.63
C ARG A 1022 26.40 -40.74 56.17
N TYR A 1023 27.38 -40.76 55.28
CA TYR A 1023 27.14 -40.90 53.85
C TYR A 1023 26.62 -42.32 53.56
N ILE A 1024 25.35 -42.42 53.17
CA ILE A 1024 24.80 -43.62 52.51
C ILE A 1024 24.99 -43.41 51.01
N GLY A 1025 25.93 -44.13 50.42
CA GLY A 1025 26.10 -44.16 48.97
C GLY A 1025 24.90 -44.82 48.28
N VAL A 1026 24.46 -44.25 47.16
CA VAL A 1026 23.49 -44.92 46.29
C VAL A 1026 24.11 -46.24 45.82
N ALA A 1027 23.38 -47.35 46.03
CA ALA A 1027 23.81 -48.72 45.75
C ALA A 1027 24.93 -49.32 46.64
N GLY A 1028 25.01 -48.93 47.92
CA GLY A 1028 25.31 -49.90 49.01
C GLY A 1028 26.67 -50.60 49.06
N ALA A 1029 27.70 -50.14 48.33
CA ALA A 1029 29.07 -50.65 48.42
C ALA A 1029 30.03 -49.61 49.03
N PRO A 1030 30.95 -50.00 49.93
CA PRO A 1030 31.95 -49.08 50.47
C PRO A 1030 33.09 -48.83 49.47
N ILE A 1031 33.53 -47.57 49.35
CA ILE A 1031 34.76 -47.18 48.64
C ILE A 1031 35.97 -47.65 49.46
N ASP A 1032 37.02 -48.14 48.81
CA ASP A 1032 38.18 -48.71 49.51
C ASP A 1032 39.14 -47.65 50.10
N ARG A 1033 40.09 -48.12 50.91
CA ARG A 1033 41.07 -47.27 51.61
C ARG A 1033 42.18 -46.71 50.72
N ALA A 1034 42.46 -47.29 49.54
CA ALA A 1034 43.49 -46.80 48.65
C ALA A 1034 43.07 -45.49 47.96
N SER A 1035 41.78 -45.35 47.61
CA SER A 1035 41.23 -44.09 47.12
C SER A 1035 41.29 -42.94 48.14
N MET A 1036 41.41 -43.25 49.44
CA MET A 1036 41.47 -42.26 50.52
C MET A 1036 42.88 -41.73 50.84
N SER A 1037 43.96 -42.44 50.49
CA SER A 1037 45.32 -41.95 50.77
C SER A 1037 45.80 -40.93 49.75
N ALA A 1038 45.46 -41.12 48.46
CA ALA A 1038 45.83 -40.19 47.39
C ALA A 1038 45.28 -38.75 47.59
N PHE A 1039 44.21 -38.59 48.37
CA PHE A 1039 43.62 -37.29 48.69
C PHE A 1039 44.28 -36.59 49.88
N GLN A 1040 45.15 -37.26 50.64
CA GLN A 1040 45.82 -36.69 51.81
C GLN A 1040 47.23 -36.16 51.51
N ASP A 1041 47.92 -36.69 50.50
CA ASP A 1041 49.26 -36.23 50.10
C ASP A 1041 49.24 -34.86 49.37
N LEU A 1042 48.07 -34.41 48.90
CA LEU A 1042 47.86 -33.16 48.16
C LEU A 1042 47.77 -31.90 49.06
N LEU A 1043 47.94 -32.04 50.38
CA LEU A 1043 47.75 -30.96 51.37
C LEU A 1043 48.98 -30.72 52.27
N HIS A 1044 50.21 -30.99 51.80
CA HIS A 1044 51.43 -30.71 52.57
C HIS A 1044 51.97 -29.27 52.31
N PRO A 1045 52.27 -28.43 53.34
CA PRO A 1045 52.35 -26.97 53.14
C PRO A 1045 53.65 -26.39 52.56
N ASP A 1046 54.73 -27.18 52.43
CA ASP A 1046 56.08 -26.65 52.15
C ASP A 1046 56.57 -26.82 50.70
N ALA A 1047 55.72 -27.29 49.78
CA ALA A 1047 56.05 -27.49 48.36
C ALA A 1047 55.95 -26.20 47.51
N CYS A 1048 56.44 -25.06 48.03
CA CYS A 1048 56.47 -23.77 47.32
C CYS A 1048 57.73 -22.96 47.63
N ALA A 1049 58.88 -23.44 47.14
CA ALA A 1049 60.13 -22.68 47.14
C ALA A 1049 60.87 -22.84 45.80
N GLY A 1050 60.89 -21.78 44.98
CA GLY A 1050 61.95 -21.58 43.99
C GLY A 1050 61.76 -22.15 42.58
N GLN A 1051 60.55 -22.11 41.99
CA GLN A 1051 60.40 -22.11 40.53
C GLN A 1051 59.22 -21.23 40.10
N VAL A 1052 59.36 -20.55 38.96
CA VAL A 1052 58.29 -19.78 38.33
C VAL A 1052 57.22 -20.77 37.87
N TRP A 1053 55.99 -20.62 38.37
CA TRP A 1053 54.85 -21.36 37.87
C TRP A 1053 54.44 -20.76 36.52
N ASP A 1054 55.02 -21.33 35.46
CA ASP A 1054 54.55 -21.17 34.09
C ASP A 1054 53.12 -21.74 34.00
N GLN A 1055 52.14 -20.86 33.77
CA GLN A 1055 50.72 -21.24 33.71
C GLN A 1055 50.45 -22.21 32.57
N ASP A 1056 51.25 -22.20 31.49
CA ASP A 1056 51.08 -23.15 30.41
C ASP A 1056 51.49 -24.57 30.83
N LYS A 1057 52.43 -24.74 31.78
CA LYS A 1057 52.96 -26.08 32.13
C LYS A 1057 52.04 -26.90 33.03
N VAL A 1058 51.29 -26.27 33.93
CA VAL A 1058 50.22 -26.95 34.69
C VAL A 1058 49.05 -27.29 33.77
N ILE A 1059 48.77 -26.43 32.79
CA ILE A 1059 47.82 -26.74 31.71
C ILE A 1059 48.30 -27.98 30.95
N TRP A 1060 49.58 -28.08 30.58
CA TRP A 1060 50.11 -29.25 29.85
C TRP A 1060 50.08 -30.58 30.62
N GLU A 1061 50.40 -30.63 31.92
CA GLU A 1061 50.33 -31.91 32.68
C GLU A 1061 48.89 -32.30 33.10
N VAL A 1062 47.99 -31.34 33.31
CA VAL A 1062 46.55 -31.64 33.48
C VAL A 1062 45.91 -32.06 32.15
N LEU A 1063 46.38 -31.54 31.02
CA LEU A 1063 46.02 -32.06 29.69
C LEU A 1063 46.53 -33.49 29.47
N ASP A 1064 47.76 -33.85 29.85
CA ASP A 1064 48.29 -35.21 29.60
C ASP A 1064 47.57 -36.32 30.39
N LEU A 1065 46.97 -36.00 31.55
CA LEU A 1065 46.08 -36.91 32.28
C LEU A 1065 44.62 -36.88 31.78
N SER A 1066 44.13 -35.74 31.29
CA SER A 1066 42.77 -35.61 30.71
C SER A 1066 42.67 -36.24 29.32
N LEU A 1067 43.78 -36.30 28.57
CA LEU A 1067 43.86 -36.88 27.22
C LEU A 1067 43.80 -38.42 27.19
N ARG A 1068 43.59 -39.09 28.34
CA ARG A 1068 43.33 -40.54 28.40
C ARG A 1068 41.84 -40.91 28.43
N GLY A 1069 40.91 -39.98 28.12
CA GLY A 1069 39.48 -40.30 28.10
C GLY A 1069 38.48 -39.28 27.52
N GLY A 1070 38.61 -38.81 26.27
CA GLY A 1070 37.49 -38.20 25.51
C GLY A 1070 37.87 -37.08 24.51
N GLU A 1071 37.28 -37.09 23.30
CA GLU A 1071 37.78 -36.31 22.14
C GLU A 1071 37.00 -35.01 21.78
N ALA A 1072 37.75 -33.99 21.34
CA ALA A 1072 37.30 -32.72 20.73
C ALA A 1072 38.36 -32.22 19.73
N ARG A 1073 37.98 -31.76 18.53
CA ARG A 1073 38.87 -31.66 17.33
C ARG A 1073 38.22 -30.67 16.30
N LEU A 1074 38.91 -29.86 15.47
CA LEU A 1074 38.30 -28.87 14.49
C LEU A 1074 38.50 -29.31 13.01
N VAL A 1075 37.90 -28.71 11.95
CA VAL A 1075 38.00 -29.32 10.58
C VAL A 1075 37.76 -28.53 9.29
N SER A 1076 38.47 -29.01 8.27
CA SER A 1076 38.05 -29.10 6.86
C SER A 1076 38.37 -30.50 6.25
N GLY A 1077 37.64 -30.94 5.22
CA GLY A 1077 37.87 -32.23 4.52
C GLY A 1077 36.92 -33.36 4.94
N ALA A 1078 36.50 -33.33 6.20
CA ALA A 1078 35.42 -34.11 6.78
C ALA A 1078 35.17 -33.43 8.11
N GLU A 1079 34.99 -34.26 9.13
CA GLU A 1079 35.38 -33.97 10.49
C GLU A 1079 36.46 -35.04 10.86
N VAL A 1080 37.72 -34.77 11.31
CA VAL A 1080 38.31 -33.73 12.20
C VAL A 1080 39.90 -33.56 12.07
N VAL A 1081 40.61 -32.59 12.69
CA VAL A 1081 42.10 -32.22 12.61
C VAL A 1081 43.09 -33.23 13.24
N LYS A 1082 44.32 -33.37 12.71
CA LYS A 1082 45.64 -33.63 13.38
C LYS A 1082 46.77 -33.52 12.32
N ASP A 1083 48.05 -33.25 12.58
CA ASP A 1083 48.77 -32.56 13.69
C ASP A 1083 50.12 -31.94 13.17
N ASP A 1084 50.39 -31.97 11.86
CA ASP A 1084 51.66 -31.65 11.18
C ASP A 1084 51.66 -30.30 10.42
N GLY A 1085 50.68 -29.45 10.71
CA GLY A 1085 50.69 -28.02 10.34
C GLY A 1085 50.29 -27.67 8.90
N TRP A 1086 49.85 -28.64 8.09
CA TRP A 1086 49.33 -28.41 6.74
C TRP A 1086 47.82 -28.69 6.64
N TRP A 1087 47.11 -27.89 5.84
CA TRP A 1087 45.64 -27.71 5.91
C TRP A 1087 45.00 -27.95 4.54
N PHE A 1088 43.83 -28.63 4.44
CA PHE A 1088 43.10 -28.77 3.17
C PHE A 1088 41.56 -28.72 3.29
N ASP A 1089 40.95 -27.89 2.44
CA ASP A 1089 39.64 -27.23 2.57
C ASP A 1089 38.43 -28.03 2.01
N MET A 1090 37.28 -27.99 2.69
CA MET A 1090 36.01 -28.61 2.23
C MET A 1090 35.08 -27.62 1.51
N GLY A 1091 35.14 -26.32 1.82
CA GLY A 1091 33.97 -25.45 1.66
C GLY A 1091 32.73 -26.13 2.27
N ASP A 1092 32.72 -26.45 3.55
CA ASP A 1092 32.61 -25.46 4.61
C ASP A 1092 33.05 -26.02 5.98
N VAL A 1093 32.96 -25.17 7.02
CA VAL A 1093 33.71 -25.26 8.28
C VAL A 1093 32.93 -26.00 9.38
N ALA A 1094 33.62 -26.75 10.26
CA ALA A 1094 33.01 -27.40 11.43
C ALA A 1094 33.99 -27.74 12.59
N TYR A 1095 33.51 -28.21 13.77
CA TYR A 1095 34.33 -28.76 14.89
C TYR A 1095 33.59 -29.74 15.84
N ILE A 1096 34.28 -30.73 16.45
CA ILE A 1096 33.77 -31.59 17.54
C ILE A 1096 34.05 -31.02 18.94
N LYS A 1097 33.10 -31.20 19.88
CA LYS A 1097 33.38 -31.36 21.32
C LYS A 1097 32.56 -32.50 21.93
N ASN A 1098 33.17 -33.36 22.77
CA ASN A 1098 32.52 -34.50 23.44
C ASN A 1098 31.79 -35.49 22.51
N GLY A 1099 32.30 -35.68 21.28
CA GLY A 1099 31.66 -36.53 20.26
C GLY A 1099 30.51 -35.88 19.47
N GLU A 1100 30.16 -34.61 19.74
CA GLU A 1100 29.18 -33.86 18.95
C GLU A 1100 29.83 -32.82 18.03
N TYR A 1101 29.34 -32.74 16.80
CA TYR A 1101 29.84 -31.98 15.66
C TYR A 1101 29.11 -30.63 15.47
N PHE A 1102 29.83 -29.53 15.22
CA PHE A 1102 29.34 -28.15 15.11
C PHE A 1102 29.68 -27.54 13.74
N ILE A 1103 28.73 -27.54 12.78
CA ILE A 1103 28.91 -27.10 11.39
C ILE A 1103 28.48 -25.63 11.17
N VAL A 1104 29.23 -24.89 10.32
CA VAL A 1104 29.11 -23.43 10.12
C VAL A 1104 28.72 -23.01 8.67
N GLY A 1105 28.63 -23.92 7.68
CA GLY A 1105 28.25 -23.59 6.29
C GLY A 1105 28.08 -24.78 5.31
N ARG A 1106 27.99 -24.56 3.98
CA ARG A 1106 27.91 -25.65 2.93
C ARG A 1106 28.21 -25.25 1.46
N THR A 1107 29.04 -26.02 0.73
CA THR A 1107 29.28 -25.89 -0.75
C THR A 1107 28.79 -27.10 -1.61
N LYS A 1108 28.61 -26.92 -2.93
CA LYS A 1108 27.81 -27.74 -3.88
C LYS A 1108 28.58 -28.79 -4.73
N GLU A 1109 27.79 -29.65 -5.40
CA GLU A 1109 28.09 -30.55 -6.57
C GLU A 1109 28.65 -31.96 -6.26
N LEU A 1110 27.76 -32.90 -5.86
CA LEU A 1110 28.03 -34.34 -5.74
C LEU A 1110 27.34 -35.14 -6.86
N ILE A 1111 27.99 -36.21 -7.35
CA ILE A 1111 27.48 -37.14 -8.37
C ILE A 1111 26.78 -38.33 -7.69
N LYS A 1112 25.63 -38.78 -8.20
CA LYS A 1112 24.83 -39.86 -7.58
C LYS A 1112 24.86 -41.17 -8.38
N VAL A 1113 25.84 -42.03 -8.11
CA VAL A 1113 26.02 -43.32 -8.81
C VAL A 1113 25.36 -44.46 -8.02
N ARG A 1114 24.22 -44.99 -8.49
CA ARG A 1114 23.51 -46.16 -7.93
C ARG A 1114 23.36 -46.15 -6.41
N GLY A 1115 22.98 -44.99 -5.86
CA GLY A 1115 22.83 -44.74 -4.42
C GLY A 1115 24.06 -44.17 -3.71
N TYR A 1116 25.26 -44.27 -4.30
CA TYR A 1116 26.49 -43.70 -3.76
C TYR A 1116 26.63 -42.22 -4.12
N GLN A 1117 27.04 -41.40 -3.17
CA GLN A 1117 27.43 -40.00 -3.42
C GLN A 1117 28.93 -39.95 -3.70
N VAL A 1118 29.29 -39.55 -4.92
CA VAL A 1118 30.66 -39.50 -5.43
C VAL A 1118 31.08 -38.03 -5.58
N CYS A 1119 32.16 -37.64 -4.93
CA CYS A 1119 32.71 -36.29 -5.09
C CYS A 1119 33.54 -36.22 -6.39
N PRO A 1120 33.24 -35.29 -7.33
CA PRO A 1120 34.01 -35.17 -8.57
C PRO A 1120 35.51 -34.94 -8.33
N ALA A 1121 35.84 -34.16 -7.29
CA ALA A 1121 37.21 -33.76 -6.97
C ALA A 1121 38.15 -34.95 -6.69
N GLU A 1122 37.63 -36.06 -6.15
CA GLU A 1122 38.42 -37.27 -5.90
C GLU A 1122 38.88 -37.95 -7.20
N ILE A 1123 37.99 -37.97 -8.20
CA ILE A 1123 38.27 -38.53 -9.52
C ILE A 1123 39.19 -37.57 -10.29
N GLU A 1124 38.94 -36.25 -10.20
CA GLU A 1124 39.81 -35.21 -10.74
C GLU A 1124 41.24 -35.34 -10.18
N ALA A 1125 41.39 -35.50 -8.86
CA ALA A 1125 42.68 -35.61 -8.18
C ALA A 1125 43.49 -36.87 -8.58
N VAL A 1126 42.83 -38.02 -8.81
CA VAL A 1126 43.51 -39.22 -9.32
C VAL A 1126 43.94 -39.04 -10.77
N LEU A 1127 43.09 -38.46 -11.62
CA LEU A 1127 43.43 -38.27 -13.04
C LEU A 1127 44.59 -37.28 -13.25
N LEU A 1128 44.73 -36.26 -12.40
CA LEU A 1128 45.86 -35.33 -12.45
C LEU A 1128 47.22 -35.97 -12.13
N GLN A 1129 47.25 -37.20 -11.56
CA GLN A 1129 48.50 -37.95 -11.35
C GLN A 1129 49.01 -38.62 -12.62
N HIS A 1130 48.23 -38.65 -13.71
CA HIS A 1130 48.69 -39.19 -14.98
C HIS A 1130 49.65 -38.19 -15.66
N PRO A 1131 50.91 -38.58 -15.97
CA PRO A 1131 51.94 -37.63 -16.42
C PRO A 1131 51.66 -36.95 -17.77
N LEU A 1132 50.67 -37.44 -18.52
CA LEU A 1132 50.21 -36.86 -19.79
C LEU A 1132 48.90 -36.06 -19.70
N ILE A 1133 48.36 -35.87 -18.50
CA ILE A 1133 47.19 -35.02 -18.21
C ILE A 1133 47.68 -33.70 -17.58
N ALA A 1134 47.17 -32.56 -18.07
CA ALA A 1134 47.56 -31.23 -17.60
C ALA A 1134 46.46 -30.49 -16.82
N ASP A 1135 45.19 -30.78 -17.10
CA ASP A 1135 44.03 -30.28 -16.36
C ASP A 1135 42.86 -31.24 -16.56
N VAL A 1136 41.92 -31.29 -15.61
CA VAL A 1136 40.76 -32.19 -15.66
C VAL A 1136 39.58 -31.61 -14.89
N ALA A 1137 38.37 -31.97 -15.33
CA ALA A 1137 37.14 -31.78 -14.56
C ALA A 1137 36.18 -32.94 -14.79
N VAL A 1138 35.46 -33.35 -13.75
CA VAL A 1138 34.53 -34.48 -13.75
C VAL A 1138 33.12 -33.97 -13.46
N ILE A 1139 32.13 -34.54 -14.15
CA ILE A 1139 30.70 -34.24 -13.95
C ILE A 1139 29.91 -35.54 -13.83
N GLY A 1140 28.72 -35.47 -13.22
CA GLY A 1140 27.73 -36.54 -13.27
C GLY A 1140 26.89 -36.44 -14.53
N THR A 1141 26.63 -37.56 -15.20
CA THR A 1141 25.69 -37.63 -16.32
C THR A 1141 24.67 -38.73 -16.06
N CYS A 1142 23.37 -38.40 -16.10
CA CYS A 1142 22.29 -39.37 -15.91
C CYS A 1142 22.38 -40.52 -16.91
N LEU A 1143 22.15 -41.74 -16.43
CA LEU A 1143 21.90 -42.91 -17.27
C LEU A 1143 20.54 -42.74 -17.97
N SER A 1144 20.37 -43.44 -19.10
CA SER A 1144 19.20 -43.31 -19.98
C SER A 1144 17.86 -43.73 -19.36
N ASP A 1145 17.89 -44.45 -18.24
CA ASP A 1145 16.71 -44.83 -17.44
C ASP A 1145 16.39 -43.86 -16.29
N GLY A 1146 17.23 -42.81 -16.10
CA GLY A 1146 17.08 -41.83 -15.02
C GLY A 1146 17.36 -42.34 -13.60
N SER A 1147 17.75 -43.61 -13.44
CA SER A 1147 17.89 -44.26 -12.12
C SER A 1147 19.16 -43.87 -11.35
N SER A 1148 20.16 -43.36 -12.06
CA SER A 1148 21.51 -43.12 -11.56
C SER A 1148 22.25 -42.13 -12.46
N GLU A 1149 23.29 -41.49 -11.94
CA GLU A 1149 24.32 -40.83 -12.72
C GLU A 1149 25.52 -41.75 -12.93
N ALA A 1150 26.37 -41.41 -13.90
CA ALA A 1150 27.68 -42.00 -14.14
C ALA A 1150 28.74 -40.87 -14.22
N PRO A 1151 29.95 -41.04 -13.65
CA PRO A 1151 31.02 -40.04 -13.74
C PRO A 1151 31.58 -39.93 -15.17
N ARG A 1152 31.75 -38.69 -15.65
CA ARG A 1152 32.34 -38.36 -16.96
C ARG A 1152 33.50 -37.38 -16.78
N ALA A 1153 34.66 -37.67 -17.35
CA ALA A 1153 35.83 -36.80 -17.28
C ALA A 1153 36.04 -35.98 -18.56
N TYR A 1154 36.41 -34.71 -18.39
CA TYR A 1154 36.93 -33.83 -19.44
C TYR A 1154 38.40 -33.53 -19.14
N VAL A 1155 39.29 -33.85 -20.09
CA VAL A 1155 40.74 -33.94 -19.88
C VAL A 1155 41.49 -33.03 -20.85
N VAL A 1156 42.45 -32.27 -20.35
CA VAL A 1156 43.41 -31.50 -21.14
C VAL A 1156 44.74 -32.26 -21.19
N ARG A 1157 45.29 -32.48 -22.39
CA ARG A 1157 46.58 -33.18 -22.55
C ARG A 1157 47.78 -32.28 -22.23
N ALA A 1158 48.80 -32.84 -21.60
CA ALA A 1158 50.09 -32.17 -21.43
C ALA A 1158 50.77 -31.92 -22.79
N ARG A 1159 51.33 -30.71 -22.97
CA ARG A 1159 52.04 -30.32 -24.21
C ARG A 1159 53.49 -30.82 -24.20
N ALA A 1160 53.67 -32.14 -24.27
CA ALA A 1160 54.96 -32.79 -24.46
C ALA A 1160 55.11 -33.28 -25.92
N PRO A 1161 56.24 -33.04 -26.62
CA PRO A 1161 56.44 -33.52 -27.98
C PRO A 1161 56.39 -35.06 -28.06
N GLY A 1162 55.49 -35.60 -28.89
CA GLY A 1162 55.40 -37.03 -29.20
C GLY A 1162 54.50 -37.88 -28.28
N ALA A 1163 54.09 -37.38 -27.10
CA ALA A 1163 53.24 -38.14 -26.20
C ALA A 1163 51.74 -38.00 -26.54
N ARG A 1164 51.02 -39.12 -26.63
CA ARG A 1164 49.56 -39.18 -26.85
C ARG A 1164 48.92 -40.14 -25.87
N VAL A 1165 48.12 -39.62 -24.95
CA VAL A 1165 47.27 -40.42 -24.05
C VAL A 1165 45.91 -40.71 -24.70
N SER A 1166 45.46 -41.98 -24.70
CA SER A 1166 44.16 -42.40 -25.25
C SER A 1166 43.01 -42.25 -24.23
N SER A 1167 41.75 -42.33 -24.66
CA SER A 1167 40.59 -42.33 -23.73
C SER A 1167 40.64 -43.54 -22.80
N ASP A 1168 41.04 -44.68 -23.36
CA ASP A 1168 40.98 -45.99 -22.72
C ASP A 1168 42.11 -46.12 -21.71
N GLU A 1169 43.29 -45.55 -22.02
CA GLU A 1169 44.43 -45.42 -21.10
C GLU A 1169 44.07 -44.57 -19.88
N VAL A 1170 43.36 -43.44 -20.06
CA VAL A 1170 42.86 -42.62 -18.94
C VAL A 1170 41.80 -43.37 -18.13
N TYR A 1171 40.88 -44.07 -18.81
CA TYR A 1171 39.83 -44.85 -18.18
C TYR A 1171 40.41 -45.99 -17.33
N ASP A 1172 41.36 -46.76 -17.87
CA ASP A 1172 42.03 -47.86 -17.16
C ASP A 1172 42.94 -47.33 -16.04
N PHE A 1173 43.62 -46.20 -16.24
CA PHE A 1173 44.41 -45.56 -15.19
C PHE A 1173 43.55 -45.16 -13.98
N ALA A 1174 42.37 -44.58 -14.23
CA ALA A 1174 41.36 -44.30 -13.22
C ALA A 1174 40.82 -45.59 -12.59
N ARG A 1175 40.40 -46.57 -13.40
CA ARG A 1175 39.80 -47.83 -12.94
C ARG A 1175 40.73 -48.69 -12.07
N GLN A 1176 42.04 -48.64 -12.31
CA GLN A 1176 43.04 -49.30 -11.48
C GLN A 1176 43.26 -48.63 -10.11
N ARG A 1177 42.84 -47.37 -9.95
CA ARG A 1177 43.15 -46.50 -8.79
C ARG A 1177 41.91 -46.00 -8.04
N LEU A 1178 40.72 -46.20 -8.58
CA LEU A 1178 39.44 -45.79 -8.03
C LEU A 1178 38.51 -47.00 -7.85
N ALA A 1179 37.65 -46.95 -6.83
CA ALA A 1179 36.63 -47.97 -6.63
C ALA A 1179 35.67 -48.04 -7.84
N ALA A 1180 35.12 -49.22 -8.12
CA ALA A 1180 34.36 -49.48 -9.35
C ALA A 1180 33.16 -48.54 -9.59
N TYR A 1181 32.49 -48.06 -8.54
CA TYR A 1181 31.38 -47.09 -8.66
C TYR A 1181 31.83 -45.64 -8.92
N LYS A 1182 33.14 -45.37 -8.91
CA LYS A 1182 33.78 -44.11 -9.32
C LYS A 1182 34.45 -44.24 -10.71
N ALA A 1183 34.25 -45.36 -11.41
CA ALA A 1183 34.72 -45.54 -12.78
C ALA A 1183 34.12 -44.48 -13.69
N LEU A 1184 34.85 -44.15 -14.77
CA LEU A 1184 34.46 -43.11 -15.72
C LEU A 1184 33.46 -43.65 -16.75
N ASP A 1185 32.41 -44.33 -16.27
CA ASP A 1185 31.38 -45.01 -17.08
C ASP A 1185 30.60 -44.03 -17.97
N GLY A 1186 30.60 -42.74 -17.61
CA GLY A 1186 30.06 -41.66 -18.45
C GLY A 1186 30.99 -41.26 -19.61
N GLY A 1187 32.24 -41.74 -19.65
CA GLY A 1187 33.23 -41.54 -20.71
C GLY A 1187 34.35 -40.53 -20.37
N VAL A 1188 35.41 -40.53 -21.20
CA VAL A 1188 36.55 -39.61 -21.13
C VAL A 1188 36.65 -38.77 -22.40
N PHE A 1189 36.63 -37.45 -22.27
CA PHE A 1189 36.59 -36.51 -23.40
C PHE A 1189 37.76 -35.54 -23.36
N PHE A 1190 38.53 -35.44 -24.45
CA PHE A 1190 39.63 -34.48 -24.53
C PHE A 1190 39.16 -33.09 -24.98
N VAL A 1191 39.56 -32.06 -24.22
CA VAL A 1191 39.25 -30.64 -24.43
C VAL A 1191 40.51 -29.79 -24.39
N GLU A 1192 40.48 -28.61 -25.00
CA GLU A 1192 41.66 -27.71 -25.05
C GLU A 1192 41.93 -26.99 -23.72
N ARG A 1193 40.87 -26.75 -22.92
CA ARG A 1193 40.94 -26.14 -21.58
C ARG A 1193 39.67 -26.44 -20.79
N ILE A 1194 39.76 -26.49 -19.47
CA ILE A 1194 38.61 -26.56 -18.58
C ILE A 1194 38.01 -25.14 -18.40
N PRO A 1195 36.70 -24.92 -18.60
CA PRO A 1195 36.07 -23.63 -18.35
C PRO A 1195 35.96 -23.41 -16.83
N ARG A 1196 36.67 -22.40 -16.33
CA ARG A 1196 36.71 -22.02 -14.91
C ARG A 1196 36.14 -20.60 -14.71
N THR A 1197 35.66 -20.29 -13.50
CA THR A 1197 35.30 -18.92 -13.10
C THR A 1197 36.55 -18.05 -13.02
N VAL A 1198 36.36 -16.73 -12.85
CA VAL A 1198 37.46 -15.79 -12.54
C VAL A 1198 38.22 -16.17 -11.26
N SER A 1199 37.59 -16.93 -10.36
CA SER A 1199 38.17 -17.50 -9.14
C SER A 1199 38.72 -18.93 -9.29
N GLY A 1200 38.93 -19.41 -10.52
CA GLY A 1200 39.52 -20.73 -10.81
C GLY A 1200 38.60 -21.95 -10.60
N LYS A 1201 37.37 -21.77 -10.12
CA LYS A 1201 36.42 -22.87 -9.87
C LYS A 1201 35.84 -23.42 -11.18
N ASN A 1202 35.77 -24.75 -11.33
CA ASN A 1202 35.24 -25.41 -12.52
C ASN A 1202 33.77 -25.01 -12.79
N GLN A 1203 33.48 -24.48 -13.97
CA GLN A 1203 32.11 -24.19 -14.42
C GLN A 1203 31.48 -25.46 -15.00
N ARG A 1204 31.18 -26.45 -14.14
CA ARG A 1204 30.75 -27.80 -14.55
C ARG A 1204 29.49 -27.81 -15.43
N GLY A 1205 28.55 -26.90 -15.22
CA GLY A 1205 27.40 -26.72 -16.11
C GLY A 1205 27.76 -26.39 -17.57
N LYS A 1206 28.89 -25.68 -17.82
CA LYS A 1206 29.38 -25.45 -19.19
C LYS A 1206 29.99 -26.72 -19.80
N LEU A 1207 30.68 -27.55 -19.01
CA LEU A 1207 31.19 -28.84 -19.48
C LEU A 1207 30.06 -29.79 -19.88
N ALA A 1208 28.95 -29.81 -19.14
CA ALA A 1208 27.77 -30.58 -19.52
C ALA A 1208 27.25 -30.19 -20.93
N SER A 1209 27.17 -28.88 -21.21
CA SER A 1209 26.74 -28.35 -22.52
C SER A 1209 27.74 -28.57 -23.66
N MET A 1210 29.00 -28.93 -23.38
CA MET A 1210 30.02 -29.12 -24.42
C MET A 1210 29.85 -30.42 -25.22
N ASN A 1211 29.04 -31.38 -24.74
CA ASN A 1211 28.80 -32.64 -25.45
C ASN A 1211 27.51 -32.69 -26.30
N GLU A 1212 26.55 -31.77 -26.13
CA GLU A 1212 25.38 -31.68 -27.05
C GLU A 1212 25.79 -31.31 -28.50
N ARG A 1213 27.03 -30.85 -28.70
CA ARG A 1213 27.61 -30.46 -29.99
C ARG A 1213 28.60 -31.46 -30.58
N ARG A 1214 28.71 -32.70 -30.07
CA ARG A 1214 29.51 -33.76 -30.73
C ARG A 1214 28.72 -34.96 -31.25
N ASP A 1215 27.55 -35.26 -30.72
CA ASP A 1215 26.61 -36.22 -31.35
C ASP A 1215 25.67 -35.59 -32.39
N THR A 1216 25.90 -34.31 -32.74
CA THR A 1216 25.14 -33.61 -33.79
C THR A 1216 25.97 -33.21 -35.01
N LEU A 1217 27.26 -33.56 -35.13
CA LEU A 1217 27.99 -33.36 -36.39
C LEU A 1217 27.73 -34.46 -37.44
N ALA A 1218 27.35 -35.67 -37.00
CA ALA A 1218 26.76 -36.69 -37.89
C ALA A 1218 25.26 -36.41 -38.17
N GLY A 1219 24.58 -35.67 -37.28
CA GLY A 1219 23.17 -35.30 -37.42
C GLY A 1219 22.91 -34.03 -38.26
N LEU A 1220 23.78 -33.02 -38.21
CA LEU A 1220 23.63 -31.79 -39.00
C LEU A 1220 23.84 -32.01 -40.50
N LEU A 1221 24.61 -33.03 -40.90
CA LEU A 1221 24.80 -33.40 -42.31
C LEU A 1221 23.66 -34.28 -42.89
N ALA A 1222 22.69 -34.69 -42.06
CA ALA A 1222 21.49 -35.41 -42.49
C ALA A 1222 20.23 -34.53 -42.58
N ARG A 1223 20.29 -33.24 -42.21
CA ARG A 1223 19.16 -32.29 -42.31
C ARG A 1223 19.19 -31.37 -43.53
N PHE A 1224 20.17 -31.54 -44.42
CA PHE A 1224 20.15 -30.98 -45.78
C PHE A 1224 19.84 -32.06 -46.83
N LYS A 1225 18.64 -32.65 -46.74
CA LYS A 1225 17.94 -33.26 -47.89
C LYS A 1225 16.46 -33.53 -47.56
N THR A 1226 15.62 -33.29 -48.57
CA THR A 1226 14.22 -33.75 -48.68
C THR A 1226 13.28 -33.50 -47.50
N LYS A 1227 12.55 -32.39 -47.56
CA LYS A 1227 11.09 -32.47 -47.46
C LYS A 1227 10.43 -31.43 -48.35
N ASP A 1228 9.98 -31.87 -49.51
CA ASP A 1228 8.89 -31.21 -50.22
C ASP A 1228 7.70 -31.09 -49.29
N VAL A 1229 7.18 -29.88 -49.16
CA VAL A 1229 5.79 -29.64 -48.76
C VAL A 1229 5.21 -28.74 -49.84
N GLY A 1230 4.68 -29.36 -50.90
CA GLY A 1230 3.82 -28.67 -51.85
C GLY A 1230 2.62 -28.12 -51.10
N GLY A 1231 2.36 -26.81 -51.26
CA GLY A 1231 1.44 -26.08 -50.38
C GLY A 1231 1.08 -24.70 -50.91
N VAL A 1232 0.71 -24.64 -52.19
CA VAL A 1232 -0.10 -23.59 -52.84
C VAL A 1232 0.05 -22.16 -52.29
N ARG A 1233 0.95 -21.38 -52.90
CA ARG A 1233 0.76 -19.92 -53.01
C ARG A 1233 0.44 -19.57 -54.47
N GLY A 1234 -0.83 -19.68 -54.82
CA GLY A 1234 -1.33 -19.11 -56.06
C GLY A 1234 -1.22 -17.58 -56.00
N ARG A 1235 -0.30 -17.00 -56.77
CA ARG A 1235 -0.44 -15.59 -57.18
C ARG A 1235 -1.56 -15.53 -58.20
N VAL A 1236 -2.72 -15.05 -57.80
CA VAL A 1236 -3.74 -14.60 -58.75
C VAL A 1236 -3.46 -13.12 -59.03
N SER A 1237 -2.78 -12.84 -60.14
CA SER A 1237 -2.78 -11.52 -60.72
C SER A 1237 -4.09 -11.36 -61.49
N VAL A 1238 -5.07 -10.62 -60.93
CA VAL A 1238 -6.22 -10.16 -61.70
C VAL A 1238 -5.79 -8.86 -62.38
N VAL A 1239 -5.60 -8.92 -63.70
CA VAL A 1239 -5.69 -7.73 -64.54
C VAL A 1239 -7.19 -7.43 -64.67
N VAL A 1240 -7.60 -6.21 -64.30
CA VAL A 1240 -8.93 -5.66 -64.56
C VAL A 1240 -8.93 -4.96 -65.90
#